data_AF-C7ZGF8-F1
#
_entry.id   AF-C7ZGF8-F1
#
_cell.length_a   1.000
_cell.length_b   1.000
_cell.length_c   1.000
_cell.angle_alpha   90.00
_cell.angle_beta   90.00
_cell.angle_gamma   90.00
#
_symmetry.space_group_name_H-M   'P 1'
#
loop_
_entity.id
_entity.type
_entity.pdbx_description
1 polymer ?
#
loop_
_entity_poly.entity_id
_entity_poly.type
_entity_poly.pdbx_seq_one_letter_code
_entity_poly.pdbx_strand_id
1 'polypeptide(L)'
;MAAPKSSQRARKNDPVMTEEEREREKEEKKTRNRLSQQAFRRRTKEQIRELASLRNELQKEESERVKAYQRENRLLRQKLVQVQADLSRHLASIKAMCNSVSATLDEADEEVVSMTGPFSSTPTQGLSVSGPSSFTPTVFGPAPPLEPNSFAMQNAVPDAQCPTSAELVNGAGTSPFYAQLPGIWSHRYQMGPEPYFDAMSATQEASMILGKDFHWTNSPFSDHIQLLQRLLLTKLNGLGFAAGGHYPVQGIYQPVLMALSLFNSMTRPDVMAWYAKTRFYHIIELTAWQLFPSIATYNKLHPRYQPTPIQLEHQHPLVIDWIPFPALRDQLVKHHSANPDIDQIFCDAVTGYVVETPMATLVQGAPLATAYIRVTDLITAMDADMPGNDAAMATLPAPNVATLFSSPAYARAAFRKLNMDKGAGYYKIDPAFFHKYPELRPGSGDLVAMGIPLKPKQQNILTYPKPLDPTTVQTYRSFIDFSIDAANTISSTSIPALSFSKMPSEVATTAFRYSFTDDYSEGAHPALLKALIASNESQETGYGHDTYSDLARQRIRFHLGRDDVGIFFVPSGTSANAISIAACLRPHEAVIAASSGHIVTRETGAVEASGHKIINVEPRNGKLTPESIERALEDNWHFPHMAKPRLVYISNATEFGTIYTRRELAAIKLVCEERGLILFLDGARIGAALTSKSNDMTLQDVMELTDIFWIGGTKNGALLGEAVVVKDAQLATDFEFYVKQHGSLLAKGRIIGAQFAELFKENLYFDLARGANLAAERLSRGISKAGYSVHAVTETNQVFAVLPLGLIKMLQKHFTFYVWEKWGDDEAIIRLLTTWATDSTQVEIFVGLVNDWAK
;
A
#
# COMPACT_ATOMS: atom_id res chain seq x y z
N MET A 1 -23.33 -57.76 -17.63
CA MET A 1 -24.56 -56.95 -17.54
C MET A 1 -24.47 -55.85 -18.58
N ALA A 2 -25.14 -56.06 -19.71
CA ALA A 2 -25.25 -55.06 -20.78
C ALA A 2 -26.58 -54.33 -20.55
N ALA A 3 -26.54 -52.99 -20.56
CA ALA A 3 -27.73 -52.16 -20.43
C ALA A 3 -27.65 -50.97 -21.40
N PRO A 4 -28.82 -50.48 -21.87
CA PRO A 4 -29.02 -50.00 -23.24
C PRO A 4 -29.33 -48.50 -23.31
N LYS A 5 -29.42 -47.93 -24.52
CA LYS A 5 -30.12 -46.65 -24.73
C LYS A 5 -30.98 -46.69 -25.99
N SER A 6 -32.27 -46.45 -25.79
CA SER A 6 -33.25 -46.21 -26.84
C SER A 6 -33.98 -44.87 -26.61
N SER A 7 -34.54 -44.39 -27.72
CA SER A 7 -35.45 -43.26 -27.98
C SER A 7 -34.76 -41.93 -28.32
N GLN A 8 -34.75 -41.39 -29.56
CA GLN A 8 -35.69 -41.16 -30.69
C GLN A 8 -36.60 -39.92 -30.61
N ARG A 9 -36.40 -38.99 -31.59
CA ARG A 9 -37.32 -38.25 -32.49
C ARG A 9 -36.89 -36.77 -32.64
N ALA A 10 -37.00 -36.04 -33.76
CA ALA A 10 -37.32 -36.27 -35.18
C ALA A 10 -37.07 -34.93 -35.95
N ARG A 11 -36.58 -34.94 -37.22
CA ARG A 11 -36.63 -33.83 -38.22
C ARG A 11 -36.51 -34.43 -39.64
N LYS A 12 -37.51 -34.30 -40.53
CA LYS A 12 -37.85 -33.24 -41.52
C LYS A 12 -37.01 -33.25 -42.82
N ASN A 13 -37.72 -33.51 -43.94
CA ASN A 13 -37.48 -33.34 -45.39
C ASN A 13 -36.16 -32.72 -45.90
N ASP A 14 -35.46 -33.44 -46.80
CA ASP A 14 -34.44 -32.93 -47.74
C ASP A 14 -34.95 -32.97 -49.19
N PRO A 15 -34.61 -32.00 -50.07
CA PRO A 15 -34.99 -31.98 -51.48
C PRO A 15 -33.98 -32.75 -52.37
N VAL A 16 -34.49 -33.33 -53.47
CA VAL A 16 -33.73 -34.19 -54.40
C VAL A 16 -32.92 -33.35 -55.41
N MET A 17 -31.59 -33.53 -55.45
CA MET A 17 -30.64 -32.91 -56.40
C MET A 17 -30.76 -33.43 -57.84
N THR A 18 -30.59 -32.53 -58.80
CA THR A 18 -30.69 -32.80 -60.25
C THR A 18 -29.43 -33.49 -60.81
N GLU A 19 -29.55 -34.14 -61.98
CA GLU A 19 -28.47 -34.94 -62.60
C GLU A 19 -27.28 -34.07 -63.07
N GLU A 20 -27.53 -32.83 -63.50
CA GLU A 20 -26.49 -31.87 -63.88
C GLU A 20 -25.64 -31.39 -62.68
N GLU A 21 -26.25 -31.26 -61.51
CA GLU A 21 -25.55 -30.87 -60.28
C GLU A 21 -24.59 -32.00 -59.82
N ARG A 22 -24.98 -33.27 -60.00
CA ARG A 22 -24.12 -34.42 -59.68
C ARG A 22 -22.90 -34.54 -60.58
N GLU A 23 -23.02 -34.17 -61.86
CA GLU A 23 -21.89 -34.19 -62.78
C GLU A 23 -20.91 -33.04 -62.51
N ARG A 24 -21.40 -31.83 -62.18
CA ARG A 24 -20.54 -30.72 -61.72
C ARG A 24 -19.81 -31.07 -60.42
N GLU A 25 -20.49 -31.68 -59.46
CA GLU A 25 -19.88 -32.09 -58.19
C GLU A 25 -18.80 -33.17 -58.39
N LYS A 26 -18.98 -34.08 -59.35
CA LYS A 26 -17.94 -35.06 -59.74
C LYS A 26 -16.71 -34.39 -60.37
N GLU A 27 -16.91 -33.41 -61.24
CA GLU A 27 -15.83 -32.61 -61.86
C GLU A 27 -15.04 -31.82 -60.82
N GLU A 28 -15.74 -31.15 -59.89
CA GLU A 28 -15.14 -30.43 -58.76
C GLU A 28 -14.38 -31.36 -57.82
N LYS A 29 -14.89 -32.56 -57.57
CA LYS A 29 -14.20 -33.57 -56.75
C LYS A 29 -12.93 -34.07 -57.43
N LYS A 30 -12.92 -34.23 -58.76
CA LYS A 30 -11.72 -34.60 -59.53
C LYS A 30 -10.67 -33.49 -59.49
N THR A 31 -11.05 -32.24 -59.69
CA THR A 31 -10.13 -31.08 -59.62
C THR A 31 -9.57 -30.90 -58.22
N ARG A 32 -10.40 -31.02 -57.18
CA ARG A 32 -9.96 -30.98 -55.76
C ARG A 32 -8.96 -32.09 -55.44
N ASN A 33 -9.17 -33.31 -55.94
CA ASN A 33 -8.22 -34.41 -55.76
C ASN A 33 -6.88 -34.16 -56.46
N ARG A 34 -6.91 -33.54 -57.64
CA ARG A 34 -5.69 -33.18 -58.40
C ARG A 34 -4.87 -32.11 -57.69
N LEU A 35 -5.53 -31.06 -57.18
CA LEU A 35 -4.91 -30.03 -56.34
C LEU A 35 -4.36 -30.60 -55.03
N SER A 36 -5.09 -31.51 -54.39
CA SER A 36 -4.63 -32.20 -53.18
C SER A 36 -3.37 -33.03 -53.43
N GLN A 37 -3.30 -33.77 -54.54
CA GLN A 37 -2.09 -34.51 -54.91
C GLN A 37 -0.89 -33.59 -55.22
N GLN A 38 -1.13 -32.46 -55.87
CA GLN A 38 -0.08 -31.48 -56.16
C GLN A 38 0.43 -30.82 -54.87
N ALA A 39 -0.47 -30.48 -53.94
CA ALA A 39 -0.12 -29.98 -52.61
C ALA A 39 0.60 -31.03 -51.77
N PHE A 40 0.24 -32.32 -51.88
CA PHE A 40 0.93 -33.41 -51.22
C PHE A 40 2.37 -33.56 -51.74
N ARG A 41 2.56 -33.63 -53.07
CA ARG A 41 3.90 -33.70 -53.69
C ARG A 41 4.78 -32.51 -53.34
N ARG A 42 4.20 -31.30 -53.27
CA ARG A 42 4.92 -30.09 -52.83
C ARG A 42 5.39 -30.23 -51.38
N ARG A 43 4.50 -30.65 -50.47
CA ARG A 43 4.85 -30.90 -49.06
C ARG A 43 5.93 -31.96 -48.91
N THR A 44 5.83 -33.08 -49.64
CA THR A 44 6.85 -34.14 -49.61
C THR A 44 8.21 -33.63 -50.11
N LYS A 45 8.23 -32.79 -51.15
CA LYS A 45 9.47 -32.21 -51.69
C LYS A 45 10.11 -31.21 -50.72
N GLU A 46 9.30 -30.38 -50.06
CA GLU A 46 9.76 -29.46 -49.00
C GLU A 46 10.34 -30.26 -47.82
N GLN A 47 9.66 -31.32 -47.38
CA GLN A 47 10.10 -32.17 -46.27
C GLN A 47 11.42 -32.91 -46.58
N ILE A 48 11.60 -33.40 -47.81
CA ILE A 48 12.88 -33.99 -48.25
C ILE A 48 14.01 -32.95 -48.24
N ARG A 49 13.73 -31.71 -48.65
CA ARG A 49 14.70 -30.61 -48.63
C ARG A 49 15.09 -30.25 -47.20
N GLU A 50 14.12 -30.22 -46.30
CA GLU A 50 14.30 -29.98 -44.87
C GLU A 50 15.17 -31.09 -44.23
N LEU A 51 14.85 -32.36 -44.48
CA LEU A 51 15.63 -33.51 -44.00
C LEU A 51 17.05 -33.53 -44.55
N ALA A 52 17.25 -33.13 -45.81
CA ALA A 52 18.58 -33.01 -46.40
C ALA A 52 19.41 -31.87 -45.76
N SER A 53 18.75 -30.76 -45.42
CA SER A 53 19.37 -29.65 -44.66
C SER A 53 19.75 -30.10 -43.26
N LEU A 54 18.84 -30.80 -42.57
CA LEU A 54 19.05 -31.32 -41.22
C LEU A 54 20.21 -32.32 -41.16
N ARG A 55 20.31 -33.21 -42.16
CA ARG A 55 21.42 -34.16 -42.29
C ARG A 55 22.77 -33.45 -42.44
N ASN A 56 22.83 -32.39 -43.25
CA ASN A 56 24.05 -31.61 -43.43
C ASN A 56 24.41 -30.80 -42.18
N GLU A 57 23.44 -30.34 -41.39
CA GLU A 57 23.68 -29.71 -40.09
C GLU A 57 24.18 -30.69 -39.03
N LEU A 58 23.66 -31.91 -39.02
CA LEU A 58 24.08 -32.98 -38.09
C LEU A 58 25.52 -33.47 -38.34
N GLN A 59 26.09 -33.22 -39.52
CA GLN A 59 27.48 -33.55 -39.84
C GLN A 59 28.50 -32.50 -39.38
N LYS A 60 28.06 -31.32 -38.89
CA LYS A 60 28.96 -30.28 -38.37
C LYS A 60 29.31 -30.52 -36.91
N GLU A 61 30.53 -30.17 -36.51
CA GLU A 61 30.96 -30.22 -35.11
C GLU A 61 30.03 -29.39 -34.20
N GLU A 62 29.75 -29.91 -33.00
CA GLU A 62 28.81 -29.33 -32.04
C GLU A 62 29.16 -27.88 -31.66
N SER A 63 30.47 -27.58 -31.55
CA SER A 63 30.99 -26.23 -31.30
C SER A 63 30.66 -25.23 -32.41
N GLU A 64 30.72 -25.66 -33.68
CA GLU A 64 30.35 -24.80 -34.81
C GLU A 64 28.84 -24.59 -34.90
N ARG A 65 28.05 -25.61 -34.57
CA ARG A 65 26.58 -25.53 -34.53
C ARG A 65 26.12 -24.55 -33.44
N VAL A 66 26.70 -24.62 -32.24
CA VAL A 66 26.39 -23.69 -31.14
C VAL A 66 26.72 -22.25 -31.56
N LYS A 67 27.89 -22.00 -32.18
CA LYS A 67 28.26 -20.67 -32.67
C LYS A 67 27.33 -20.17 -33.78
N ALA A 68 26.89 -21.05 -34.68
CA ALA A 68 25.94 -20.71 -35.74
C ALA A 68 24.57 -20.33 -35.16
N TYR A 69 24.02 -21.14 -34.24
CA TYR A 69 22.76 -20.85 -33.57
C TYR A 69 22.82 -19.60 -32.70
N GLN A 70 23.97 -19.29 -32.08
CA GLN A 70 24.18 -18.04 -31.37
C GLN A 70 24.14 -16.81 -32.31
N ARG A 71 24.76 -16.90 -33.50
CA ARG A 71 24.68 -15.82 -34.50
C ARG A 71 23.27 -15.63 -35.05
N GLU A 72 22.58 -16.73 -35.34
CA GLU A 72 21.21 -16.71 -35.82
C GLU A 72 20.25 -16.12 -34.78
N ASN A 73 20.36 -16.52 -33.51
CA ASN A 73 19.60 -15.92 -32.41
C ASN A 73 19.87 -14.42 -32.29
N ARG A 74 21.13 -13.98 -32.43
CA ARG A 74 21.48 -12.56 -32.38
C ARG A 74 20.79 -11.76 -33.50
N LEU A 75 20.73 -12.33 -34.70
CA LEU A 75 20.10 -11.72 -35.86
C LEU A 75 18.56 -11.71 -35.75
N LEU A 76 17.96 -12.77 -35.20
CA LEU A 76 16.54 -12.85 -34.91
C LEU A 76 16.12 -11.85 -33.84
N ARG A 77 16.93 -11.67 -32.78
CA ARG A 77 16.71 -10.64 -31.74
C ARG A 77 16.70 -9.24 -32.33
N GLN A 78 17.65 -8.91 -33.21
CA GLN A 78 17.67 -7.62 -33.90
C GLN A 78 16.41 -7.38 -34.74
N LYS A 79 15.96 -8.40 -35.50
CA LYS A 79 14.71 -8.31 -36.26
C LYS A 79 13.48 -8.13 -35.36
N LEU A 80 13.43 -8.81 -34.22
CA LEU A 80 12.32 -8.71 -33.28
C LEU A 80 12.20 -7.28 -32.72
N VAL A 81 13.32 -6.67 -32.31
CA VAL A 81 13.37 -5.28 -31.84
C VAL A 81 12.88 -4.32 -32.91
N GLN A 82 13.30 -4.53 -34.16
CA GLN A 82 12.87 -3.70 -35.28
C GLN A 82 11.36 -3.79 -35.52
N VAL A 83 10.79 -5.00 -35.50
CA VAL A 83 9.34 -5.22 -35.63
C VAL A 83 8.57 -4.59 -34.48
N GLN A 84 9.05 -4.70 -33.24
CA GLN A 84 8.41 -4.07 -32.07
C GLN A 84 8.45 -2.54 -32.14
N ALA A 85 9.56 -1.96 -32.59
CA ALA A 85 9.69 -0.53 -32.82
C ALA A 85 8.71 -0.03 -33.89
N ASP A 86 8.59 -0.77 -35.00
CA ASP A 86 7.64 -0.46 -36.07
C ASP A 86 6.19 -0.59 -35.60
N LEU A 87 5.85 -1.65 -34.85
CA LEU A 87 4.52 -1.84 -34.28
C LEU A 87 4.13 -0.70 -33.33
N SER A 88 5.06 -0.26 -32.50
CA SER A 88 4.86 0.87 -31.58
C SER A 88 4.62 2.18 -32.33
N ARG A 89 5.36 2.40 -33.44
CA ARG A 89 5.18 3.56 -34.31
C ARG A 89 3.82 3.55 -35.01
N HIS A 90 3.34 2.37 -35.43
CA HIS A 90 2.00 2.19 -35.98
C HIS A 90 0.90 2.40 -34.95
N LEU A 91 1.05 1.88 -33.72
CA LEU A 91 0.12 2.12 -32.62
C LEU A 91 0.00 3.60 -32.26
N ALA A 92 1.13 4.32 -32.22
CA ALA A 92 1.12 5.77 -32.00
C ALA A 92 0.38 6.52 -33.13
N SER A 93 0.58 6.11 -34.39
CA SER A 93 -0.13 6.68 -35.54
C SER A 93 -1.63 6.40 -35.47
N ILE A 94 -2.04 5.18 -35.10
CA ILE A 94 -3.45 4.82 -34.92
C ILE A 94 -4.08 5.63 -33.80
N LYS A 95 -3.37 5.82 -32.68
CA LYS A 95 -3.86 6.63 -31.56
C LYS A 95 -4.02 8.11 -31.95
N ALA A 96 -3.07 8.65 -32.72
CA ALA A 96 -3.18 10.01 -33.26
C ALA A 96 -4.37 10.15 -34.24
N MET A 97 -4.60 9.15 -35.10
CA MET A 97 -5.78 9.13 -35.98
C MET A 97 -7.09 9.04 -35.18
N CYS A 98 -7.18 8.16 -34.18
CA CYS A 98 -8.36 8.07 -33.30
C CYS A 98 -8.64 9.39 -32.58
N ASN A 99 -7.61 10.05 -32.05
CA ASN A 99 -7.78 11.35 -31.39
C ASN A 99 -8.23 12.44 -32.36
N SER A 100 -7.73 12.43 -33.60
CA SER A 100 -8.15 13.37 -34.64
C SER A 100 -9.59 13.12 -35.11
N VAL A 101 -10.02 11.86 -35.19
CA VAL A 101 -11.40 11.48 -35.51
C VAL A 101 -12.35 11.85 -34.36
N SER A 102 -11.96 11.66 -33.11
CA SER A 102 -12.73 12.14 -31.96
C SER A 102 -12.86 13.66 -31.96
N ALA A 103 -11.78 14.40 -32.18
CA ALA A 103 -11.84 15.87 -32.22
C ALA A 103 -12.74 16.41 -33.35
N THR A 104 -12.78 15.74 -34.51
CA THR A 104 -13.68 16.14 -35.62
C THR A 104 -15.14 15.73 -35.39
N LEU A 105 -15.40 14.69 -34.58
CA LEU A 105 -16.75 14.35 -34.13
C LEU A 105 -17.25 15.33 -33.05
N ASP A 106 -16.37 15.76 -32.15
CA ASP A 106 -16.71 16.76 -31.12
C ASP A 106 -16.97 18.15 -31.73
N GLU A 107 -16.23 18.56 -32.78
CA GLU A 107 -16.49 19.80 -33.52
C GLU A 107 -17.83 19.76 -34.30
N ALA A 108 -18.28 18.57 -34.72
CA ALA A 108 -19.56 18.40 -35.43
C ALA A 108 -20.79 18.51 -34.50
N ASP A 109 -20.62 18.26 -33.19
CA ASP A 109 -21.69 18.39 -32.19
C ASP A 109 -21.85 19.84 -31.68
N GLU A 110 -20.80 20.68 -31.74
CA GLU A 110 -20.89 22.09 -31.34
C GLU A 110 -21.57 23.01 -32.39
N GLU A 111 -21.58 22.65 -33.68
CA GLU A 111 -22.27 23.45 -34.72
C GLU A 111 -23.81 23.29 -34.71
N VAL A 112 -24.38 22.35 -33.94
CA VAL A 112 -25.83 22.07 -33.92
C VAL A 112 -26.61 22.90 -32.89
N VAL A 113 -25.93 23.61 -31.96
CA VAL A 113 -26.60 24.33 -30.85
C VAL A 113 -26.76 25.84 -31.07
N SER A 114 -26.19 26.42 -32.14
CA SER A 114 -26.42 27.85 -32.47
C SER A 114 -27.13 27.99 -33.82
N MET A 115 -28.37 28.49 -33.79
CA MET A 115 -29.07 29.33 -34.79
C MET A 115 -30.57 29.02 -34.84
N THR A 116 -31.35 29.71 -33.99
CA THR A 116 -32.80 29.91 -34.16
C THR A 116 -33.08 31.18 -34.99
N GLY A 117 -33.14 31.01 -36.33
CA GLY A 117 -33.93 31.78 -37.33
C GLY A 117 -33.57 33.26 -37.67
N PRO A 118 -34.14 33.86 -38.75
CA PRO A 118 -34.78 33.28 -39.95
C PRO A 118 -34.23 33.81 -41.32
N PHE A 119 -34.34 32.97 -42.35
CA PHE A 119 -34.47 33.21 -43.82
C PHE A 119 -33.80 34.44 -44.51
N SER A 120 -32.91 34.21 -45.50
CA SER A 120 -33.23 34.27 -46.97
C SER A 120 -32.01 34.13 -47.93
N SER A 121 -32.25 33.39 -49.03
CA SER A 121 -31.67 33.46 -50.40
C SER A 121 -30.15 33.27 -50.70
N THR A 122 -29.88 32.14 -51.36
CA THR A 122 -28.85 31.70 -52.37
C THR A 122 -28.44 32.70 -53.48
N PRO A 123 -27.45 32.41 -54.39
CA PRO A 123 -26.35 31.39 -54.42
C PRO A 123 -24.96 31.80 -55.05
N THR A 124 -23.97 30.88 -54.92
CA THR A 124 -22.88 30.45 -55.89
C THR A 124 -21.52 31.17 -56.06
N GLN A 125 -20.48 30.29 -56.23
CA GLN A 125 -19.08 30.40 -56.77
C GLN A 125 -17.98 30.26 -55.69
N GLY A 126 -16.84 29.56 -55.79
CA GLY A 126 -16.17 28.72 -56.81
C GLY A 126 -14.66 28.57 -56.44
N LEU A 127 -14.12 27.34 -56.50
CA LEU A 127 -12.71 26.85 -56.66
C LEU A 127 -11.46 27.69 -56.23
N SER A 128 -10.49 27.07 -55.54
CA SER A 128 -9.11 26.76 -56.05
C SER A 128 -8.11 26.25 -54.97
N VAL A 129 -7.02 25.60 -55.44
CA VAL A 129 -6.04 24.72 -54.77
C VAL A 129 -4.63 25.31 -54.85
N SER A 130 -3.74 25.09 -53.85
CA SER A 130 -2.27 25.11 -54.04
C SER A 130 -1.42 24.42 -52.94
N GLY A 131 -0.81 23.27 -53.30
CA GLY A 131 0.63 22.88 -53.24
C GLY A 131 1.53 22.97 -51.97
N PRO A 132 2.34 21.93 -51.65
CA PRO A 132 3.36 21.90 -50.58
C PRO A 132 4.83 21.95 -51.08
N SER A 133 5.80 22.31 -50.21
CA SER A 133 7.24 22.31 -50.52
C SER A 133 8.12 21.51 -49.52
N SER A 134 8.86 20.57 -50.13
CA SER A 134 10.07 19.78 -49.79
C SER A 134 11.08 20.24 -48.73
N PHE A 135 11.73 19.26 -48.06
CA PHE A 135 13.16 19.29 -47.69
C PHE A 135 13.82 17.89 -47.74
N THR A 136 15.07 17.84 -48.19
CA THR A 136 15.94 16.66 -48.47
C THR A 136 16.98 16.40 -47.36
N PRO A 137 17.63 15.21 -47.31
CA PRO A 137 18.49 14.76 -46.19
C PRO A 137 20.00 14.74 -46.47
N THR A 138 20.84 14.81 -45.41
CA THR A 138 22.30 14.56 -45.51
C THR A 138 22.89 13.78 -44.32
N VAL A 139 23.44 12.62 -44.69
CA VAL A 139 24.45 11.68 -44.16
C VAL A 139 25.29 12.02 -42.89
N PHE A 140 25.44 11.02 -42.00
CA PHE A 140 26.34 10.95 -40.82
C PHE A 140 27.75 10.40 -41.14
N GLY A 141 28.78 10.93 -40.46
CA GLY A 141 30.14 10.37 -40.37
C GLY A 141 30.48 9.86 -38.94
N PRO A 142 31.60 9.13 -38.74
CA PRO A 142 31.81 8.24 -37.58
C PRO A 142 32.42 8.93 -36.35
N ALA A 143 32.13 8.38 -35.17
CA ALA A 143 32.54 8.87 -33.84
C ALA A 143 33.95 8.41 -33.40
N PRO A 144 34.65 9.18 -32.54
CA PRO A 144 35.77 8.74 -31.70
C PRO A 144 35.40 8.66 -30.19
N PRO A 145 36.29 8.10 -29.32
CA PRO A 145 35.90 7.22 -28.21
C PRO A 145 35.75 7.88 -26.81
N LEU A 146 35.14 7.10 -25.92
CA LEU A 146 34.83 7.30 -24.49
C LEU A 146 36.04 7.51 -23.58
N GLU A 147 35.84 8.29 -22.50
CA GLU A 147 36.33 8.17 -21.10
C GLU A 147 35.88 9.45 -20.30
N PRO A 148 35.87 9.51 -18.95
CA PRO A 148 34.62 9.51 -18.16
C PRO A 148 34.39 10.74 -17.25
N ASN A 149 33.19 10.79 -16.66
CA ASN A 149 32.71 11.59 -15.51
C ASN A 149 32.38 13.08 -15.69
N SER A 150 31.08 13.39 -15.64
CA SER A 150 30.40 14.25 -14.65
C SER A 150 29.00 14.62 -15.15
N PHE A 151 28.19 15.29 -14.31
CA PHE A 151 26.82 15.81 -14.52
C PHE A 151 25.69 14.89 -14.01
N ALA A 152 25.12 15.16 -12.82
CA ALA A 152 24.18 16.24 -12.50
C ALA A 152 22.86 16.12 -13.27
N MET A 153 21.88 15.43 -12.67
CA MET A 153 20.51 15.39 -13.19
C MET A 153 19.76 16.67 -12.82
N GLN A 154 19.39 17.43 -13.84
CA GLN A 154 18.30 18.41 -13.77
C GLN A 154 16.97 17.66 -13.75
N ASN A 155 16.14 17.99 -12.76
CA ASN A 155 14.77 17.52 -12.62
C ASN A 155 13.88 18.20 -13.67
N ALA A 156 13.21 17.40 -14.51
CA ALA A 156 12.02 17.82 -15.23
C ALA A 156 11.07 16.62 -15.31
N VAL A 157 9.93 16.73 -14.62
CA VAL A 157 8.79 15.81 -14.68
C VAL A 157 7.80 16.37 -15.70
N PRO A 158 7.31 15.59 -16.67
CA PRO A 158 6.06 15.89 -17.33
C PRO A 158 4.94 14.98 -16.81
N ASP A 159 3.88 15.62 -16.31
CA ASP A 159 2.57 15.03 -16.05
C ASP A 159 1.97 14.42 -17.33
N ALA A 160 1.45 13.20 -17.23
CA ALA A 160 0.44 12.68 -18.16
C ALA A 160 -0.39 11.58 -17.49
N GLN A 161 -1.65 11.90 -17.18
CA GLN A 161 -2.71 10.97 -16.81
C GLN A 161 -2.98 9.98 -17.96
N CYS A 162 -3.18 8.70 -17.64
CA CYS A 162 -3.63 7.69 -18.60
C CYS A 162 -4.86 6.95 -18.01
N PRO A 163 -6.01 6.87 -18.72
CA PRO A 163 -7.17 6.13 -18.26
C PRO A 163 -7.04 4.63 -18.55
N THR A 164 -7.69 3.86 -17.68
CA THR A 164 -7.76 2.39 -17.58
C THR A 164 -8.40 1.70 -18.77
N SER A 165 -7.85 0.55 -19.19
CA SER A 165 -8.60 -0.48 -19.92
C SER A 165 -8.17 -1.88 -19.48
N ALA A 166 -9.17 -2.73 -19.24
CA ALA A 166 -9.08 -4.08 -18.72
C ALA A 166 -8.31 -5.05 -19.64
N GLU A 167 -7.41 -5.85 -19.07
CA GLU A 167 -6.82 -7.02 -19.74
C GLU A 167 -7.05 -8.31 -18.95
N LEU A 168 -7.41 -9.35 -19.70
CA LEU A 168 -7.94 -10.64 -19.31
C LEU A 168 -6.95 -11.48 -18.48
N VAL A 169 -7.39 -11.91 -17.30
CA VAL A 169 -6.71 -12.90 -16.44
C VAL A 169 -7.15 -14.31 -16.86
N ASN A 170 -6.21 -15.22 -17.13
CA ASN A 170 -6.53 -16.66 -17.22
C ASN A 170 -6.51 -17.31 -15.82
N GLY A 171 -7.22 -18.44 -15.67
CA GLY A 171 -7.44 -19.17 -14.42
C GLY A 171 -6.21 -19.80 -13.73
N ALA A 172 -4.98 -19.43 -14.10
CA ALA A 172 -3.76 -19.75 -13.36
C ALA A 172 -3.04 -18.51 -12.80
N GLY A 173 -3.61 -17.30 -12.94
CA GLY A 173 -3.05 -16.09 -12.32
C GLY A 173 -1.74 -15.58 -12.93
N THR A 174 -1.36 -16.06 -14.11
CA THR A 174 -0.23 -15.54 -14.88
C THR A 174 -0.71 -14.75 -16.09
N SER A 175 -0.33 -13.47 -16.17
CA SER A 175 -0.42 -12.67 -17.40
C SER A 175 0.47 -13.31 -18.48
N PRO A 176 0.04 -13.39 -19.76
CA PRO A 176 0.81 -14.04 -20.81
C PRO A 176 2.00 -13.20 -21.34
N PHE A 177 2.33 -12.07 -20.71
CA PHE A 177 3.44 -11.22 -21.13
C PHE A 177 4.37 -10.91 -19.95
N TYR A 178 5.17 -11.90 -19.57
CA TYR A 178 6.35 -11.65 -18.75
C TYR A 178 7.43 -10.97 -19.62
N ALA A 179 7.91 -9.84 -19.12
CA ALA A 179 8.70 -8.83 -19.82
C ALA A 179 10.15 -9.25 -20.14
N GLN A 180 10.81 -8.39 -20.94
CA GLN A 180 12.11 -8.55 -21.61
C GLN A 180 12.09 -9.53 -22.78
N LEU A 181 12.83 -9.23 -23.85
CA LEU A 181 12.85 -9.95 -25.15
C LEU A 181 12.51 -11.46 -25.00
N PRO A 182 11.41 -11.96 -25.59
CA PRO A 182 11.00 -13.34 -25.43
C PRO A 182 12.15 -14.27 -25.83
N GLY A 183 12.66 -15.04 -24.86
CA GLY A 183 13.68 -16.06 -25.09
C GLY A 183 15.06 -15.85 -24.44
N ILE A 184 15.25 -14.87 -23.53
CA ILE A 184 16.54 -14.77 -22.79
C ILE A 184 16.67 -15.91 -21.79
N TRP A 185 15.65 -16.14 -20.97
CA TRP A 185 15.64 -17.11 -19.87
C TRP A 185 14.86 -18.41 -20.18
N SER A 186 14.47 -18.64 -21.44
CA SER A 186 13.51 -19.69 -21.83
C SER A 186 14.10 -21.11 -21.90
N HIS A 187 15.41 -21.27 -21.74
CA HIS A 187 16.07 -22.57 -21.81
C HIS A 187 16.43 -23.07 -20.41
N ARG A 188 15.78 -24.17 -19.97
CA ARG A 188 16.03 -24.88 -18.69
C ARG A 188 17.48 -25.35 -18.46
N TYR A 189 18.36 -25.20 -19.44
CA TYR A 189 19.75 -25.68 -19.44
C TYR A 189 20.80 -24.56 -19.36
N GLN A 190 20.39 -23.30 -19.19
CA GLN A 190 21.33 -22.21 -18.90
C GLN A 190 21.82 -22.37 -17.47
N MET A 191 23.06 -22.83 -17.34
CA MET A 191 23.68 -23.13 -16.06
C MET A 191 24.94 -22.27 -15.91
N GLY A 192 25.12 -21.71 -14.72
CA GLY A 192 26.33 -20.99 -14.34
C GLY A 192 26.36 -19.48 -14.64
N PRO A 193 27.48 -18.83 -14.32
CA PRO A 193 27.58 -17.37 -14.22
C PRO A 193 27.72 -16.66 -15.58
N GLU A 194 28.39 -17.27 -16.56
CA GLU A 194 28.59 -16.68 -17.89
C GLU A 194 27.26 -16.43 -18.64
N PRO A 195 26.33 -17.40 -18.75
CA PRO A 195 25.03 -17.13 -19.38
C PRO A 195 24.21 -16.07 -18.64
N TYR A 196 24.36 -15.97 -17.32
CA TYR A 196 23.68 -14.97 -16.52
C TYR A 196 24.24 -13.57 -16.81
N PHE A 197 25.56 -13.43 -16.87
CA PHE A 197 26.23 -12.18 -17.22
C PHE A 197 25.85 -11.69 -18.63
N ASP A 198 25.87 -12.59 -19.62
CA ASP A 198 25.45 -12.30 -21.00
C ASP A 198 24.01 -11.79 -21.06
N ALA A 199 23.11 -12.44 -20.30
CA ALA A 199 21.70 -12.08 -20.25
C ALA A 199 21.47 -10.73 -19.56
N MET A 200 22.13 -10.48 -18.41
CA MET A 200 22.04 -9.20 -17.70
C MET A 200 22.57 -8.04 -18.55
N SER A 201 23.67 -8.25 -19.29
CA SER A 201 24.23 -7.25 -20.21
C SER A 201 23.27 -6.92 -21.34
N ALA A 202 22.63 -7.94 -21.94
CA ALA A 202 21.64 -7.76 -23.02
C ALA A 202 20.36 -7.04 -22.55
N THR A 203 19.91 -7.32 -21.32
CA THR A 203 18.76 -6.65 -20.72
C THR A 203 19.03 -5.16 -20.46
N GLN A 204 20.22 -4.81 -19.99
CA GLN A 204 20.60 -3.42 -19.75
C GLN A 204 20.57 -2.56 -21.03
N GLU A 205 21.00 -3.12 -22.16
CA GLU A 205 20.90 -2.46 -23.49
C GLU A 205 19.43 -2.26 -23.93
N ALA A 206 18.55 -3.23 -23.67
CA ALA A 206 17.14 -3.16 -24.04
C ALA A 206 16.33 -2.16 -23.19
N SER A 207 16.59 -2.09 -21.88
CA SER A 207 15.90 -1.18 -20.96
C SER A 207 16.16 0.30 -21.25
N MET A 208 17.33 0.65 -21.81
CA MET A 208 17.62 2.01 -22.26
C MET A 208 16.75 2.45 -23.44
N ILE A 209 16.24 1.50 -24.23
CA ILE A 209 15.51 1.77 -25.48
C ILE A 209 13.99 1.83 -25.27
N LEU A 210 13.44 1.06 -24.33
CA LEU A 210 11.99 0.82 -24.20
C LEU A 210 11.31 1.56 -23.03
N GLY A 211 12.06 2.20 -22.13
CA GLY A 211 11.52 3.15 -21.14
C GLY A 211 10.56 2.56 -20.10
N LYS A 212 10.49 1.24 -19.95
CA LYS A 212 9.64 0.56 -18.95
C LYS A 212 10.29 -0.75 -18.55
N ASP A 213 10.90 -0.88 -17.37
CA ASP A 213 11.32 -2.20 -16.87
C ASP A 213 11.45 -2.24 -15.33
N PHE A 214 10.50 -2.88 -14.66
CA PHE A 214 10.63 -3.28 -13.24
C PHE A 214 11.08 -4.75 -13.07
N HIS A 215 11.22 -5.48 -14.16
CA HIS A 215 11.83 -6.81 -14.18
C HIS A 215 13.25 -6.65 -14.66
N TRP A 216 14.24 -7.18 -13.94
CA TRP A 216 15.66 -7.01 -14.29
C TRP A 216 16.37 -8.35 -14.44
N THR A 217 16.02 -9.32 -13.61
CA THR A 217 16.68 -10.63 -13.51
C THR A 217 15.73 -11.78 -13.85
N ASN A 218 16.25 -13.01 -13.78
CA ASN A 218 15.46 -14.25 -13.82
C ASN A 218 14.77 -14.59 -12.48
N SER A 219 14.79 -13.67 -11.51
CA SER A 219 14.38 -13.92 -10.12
C SER A 219 13.49 -12.78 -9.61
N PRO A 220 12.16 -12.97 -9.54
CA PRO A 220 11.28 -12.08 -8.79
C PRO A 220 11.81 -11.68 -7.41
N PHE A 221 12.40 -12.61 -6.63
CA PHE A 221 13.05 -12.24 -5.37
C PHE A 221 14.14 -11.18 -5.57
N SER A 222 15.05 -11.42 -6.51
CA SER A 222 16.19 -10.54 -6.75
C SER A 222 15.75 -9.18 -7.29
N ASP A 223 14.70 -9.13 -8.11
CA ASP A 223 14.10 -7.89 -8.59
C ASP A 223 13.56 -7.04 -7.43
N HIS A 224 12.80 -7.65 -6.51
CA HIS A 224 12.32 -6.95 -5.31
C HIS A 224 13.48 -6.47 -4.42
N ILE A 225 14.48 -7.32 -4.19
CA ILE A 225 15.66 -6.98 -3.37
C ILE A 225 16.40 -5.78 -3.98
N GLN A 226 16.68 -5.81 -5.28
CA GLN A 226 17.37 -4.73 -5.98
C GLN A 226 16.58 -3.42 -5.93
N LEU A 227 15.25 -3.47 -6.08
CA LEU A 227 14.41 -2.27 -6.03
C LEU A 227 14.46 -1.64 -4.63
N LEU A 228 14.29 -2.46 -3.59
CA LEU A 228 14.34 -2.00 -2.20
C LEU A 228 15.72 -1.42 -1.87
N GLN A 229 16.80 -2.08 -2.28
CA GLN A 229 18.15 -1.57 -2.11
C GLN A 229 18.35 -0.24 -2.83
N ARG A 230 17.88 -0.10 -4.06
CA ARG A 230 17.99 1.14 -4.84
C ARG A 230 17.21 2.29 -4.20
N LEU A 231 15.98 2.03 -3.74
CA LEU A 231 15.15 3.03 -3.06
C LEU A 231 15.78 3.49 -1.74
N LEU A 232 16.25 2.54 -0.92
CA LEU A 232 16.97 2.82 0.33
C LEU A 232 18.24 3.61 0.06
N LEU A 233 19.08 3.19 -0.89
CA LEU A 233 20.33 3.87 -1.22
C LEU A 233 20.08 5.30 -1.73
N THR A 234 19.08 5.49 -2.59
CA THR A 234 18.72 6.82 -3.12
C THR A 234 18.32 7.77 -2.00
N LYS A 235 17.49 7.30 -1.05
CA LYS A 235 17.09 8.11 0.10
C LYS A 235 18.24 8.37 1.08
N LEU A 236 19.05 7.37 1.38
CA LEU A 236 20.19 7.51 2.29
C LEU A 236 21.25 8.46 1.70
N ASN A 237 21.51 8.41 0.40
CA ASN A 237 22.37 9.37 -0.30
C ASN A 237 21.81 10.80 -0.22
N GLY A 238 20.49 10.97 -0.38
CA GLY A 238 19.81 12.26 -0.21
C GLY A 238 19.94 12.85 1.21
N LEU A 239 20.19 12.01 2.21
CA LEU A 239 20.46 12.39 3.59
C LEU A 239 21.96 12.56 3.92
N GLY A 240 22.83 12.50 2.90
CA GLY A 240 24.27 12.71 3.03
C GLY A 240 25.11 11.47 3.37
N PHE A 241 24.51 10.28 3.48
CA PHE A 241 25.29 9.04 3.63
C PHE A 241 26.03 8.73 2.32
N ALA A 242 27.33 9.07 2.24
CA ALA A 242 28.19 8.78 1.09
C ALA A 242 29.26 7.73 1.46
N ALA A 243 29.68 6.93 0.47
CA ALA A 243 30.77 5.97 0.61
C ALA A 243 32.07 6.72 1.01
N GLY A 244 32.58 6.45 2.22
CA GLY A 244 33.79 7.06 2.77
C GLY A 244 33.60 8.05 3.93
N GLY A 245 32.36 8.37 4.32
CA GLY A 245 32.07 9.23 5.49
C GLY A 245 32.02 8.47 6.82
N HIS A 246 32.51 9.08 7.91
CA HIS A 246 32.37 8.57 9.28
C HIS A 246 30.94 8.78 9.81
N TYR A 247 29.99 7.95 9.35
CA TYR A 247 28.60 7.97 9.84
C TYR A 247 28.35 6.87 10.89
N PRO A 248 27.45 7.09 11.87
CA PRO A 248 27.08 6.08 12.82
C PRO A 248 26.34 4.92 12.13
N VAL A 249 27.05 3.80 11.98
CA VAL A 249 26.61 2.55 11.33
C VAL A 249 25.26 2.05 11.86
N GLN A 250 24.85 2.41 13.08
CA GLN A 250 23.55 2.03 13.66
C GLN A 250 22.33 2.58 12.90
N GLY A 251 22.44 3.73 12.22
CA GLY A 251 21.29 4.36 11.55
C GLY A 251 20.75 3.62 10.32
N ILE A 252 21.51 2.67 9.76
CA ILE A 252 21.15 1.96 8.51
C ILE A 252 20.27 0.72 8.78
N TYR A 253 20.41 0.09 9.96
CA TYR A 253 19.78 -1.21 10.24
C TYR A 253 18.26 -1.09 10.42
N GLN A 254 17.79 0.02 10.99
CA GLN A 254 16.37 0.22 11.24
C GLN A 254 15.57 0.41 9.93
N PRO A 255 15.97 1.28 8.98
CA PRO A 255 15.33 1.36 7.66
C PRO A 255 15.35 0.03 6.90
N VAL A 256 16.47 -0.70 6.94
CA VAL A 256 16.59 -2.01 6.29
C VAL A 256 15.61 -3.02 6.89
N LEU A 257 15.50 -3.09 8.22
CA LEU A 257 14.53 -3.96 8.89
C LEU A 257 13.09 -3.64 8.47
N MET A 258 12.74 -2.35 8.41
CA MET A 258 11.40 -1.92 8.03
C MET A 258 11.08 -2.28 6.57
N ALA A 259 12.00 -2.04 5.64
CA ALA A 259 11.85 -2.37 4.23
C ALA A 259 11.72 -3.89 4.00
N LEU A 260 12.56 -4.70 4.65
CA LEU A 260 12.48 -6.16 4.56
C LEU A 260 11.19 -6.70 5.19
N SER A 261 10.70 -6.08 6.27
CA SER A 261 9.42 -6.45 6.89
C SER A 261 8.24 -6.13 5.95
N LEU A 262 8.27 -4.96 5.29
CA LEU A 262 7.27 -4.60 4.28
C LEU A 262 7.24 -5.61 3.14
N PHE A 263 8.40 -5.90 2.52
CA PHE A 263 8.54 -6.87 1.45
C PHE A 263 7.83 -8.19 1.78
N ASN A 264 8.19 -8.71 2.94
CA ASN A 264 7.70 -9.96 3.48
C ASN A 264 6.19 -9.92 3.74
N SER A 265 5.68 -8.87 4.40
CA SER A 265 4.24 -8.73 4.72
C SER A 265 3.36 -8.59 3.48
N MET A 266 3.85 -7.93 2.43
CA MET A 266 3.08 -7.67 1.22
C MET A 266 3.12 -8.84 0.25
N THR A 267 4.29 -9.47 0.07
CA THR A 267 4.52 -10.41 -1.04
C THR A 267 4.45 -11.87 -0.62
N ARG A 268 4.69 -12.17 0.66
CA ARG A 268 4.84 -13.53 1.20
C ARG A 268 4.24 -13.66 2.62
N PRO A 269 2.94 -13.35 2.80
CA PRO A 269 2.31 -13.38 4.13
C PRO A 269 2.36 -14.77 4.79
N ASP A 270 2.34 -15.84 3.98
CA ASP A 270 2.47 -17.24 4.40
C ASP A 270 3.80 -17.57 5.10
N VAL A 271 4.84 -16.75 4.88
CA VAL A 271 6.19 -16.97 5.42
C VAL A 271 6.43 -16.13 6.69
N MET A 272 5.48 -15.30 7.12
CA MET A 272 5.69 -14.35 8.23
C MET A 272 5.89 -15.05 9.56
N ALA A 273 5.14 -16.12 9.81
CA ALA A 273 5.34 -16.98 10.96
C ALA A 273 6.75 -17.56 11.02
N TRP A 274 7.29 -17.96 9.85
CA TRP A 274 8.64 -18.47 9.74
C TRP A 274 9.66 -17.40 10.10
N TYR A 275 9.58 -16.22 9.45
CA TYR A 275 10.50 -15.10 9.67
C TYR A 275 10.51 -14.61 11.13
N ALA A 276 9.32 -14.46 11.73
CA ALA A 276 9.17 -13.96 13.10
C ALA A 276 9.74 -14.93 14.15
N LYS A 277 9.61 -16.24 13.95
CA LYS A 277 10.02 -17.26 14.94
C LYS A 277 11.49 -17.66 14.80
N THR A 278 12.06 -17.67 13.59
CA THR A 278 13.46 -18.09 13.35
C THR A 278 14.48 -16.97 13.57
N ARG A 279 14.02 -15.74 13.87
CA ARG A 279 14.87 -14.57 14.09
C ARG A 279 15.86 -14.36 12.93
N PHE A 280 15.32 -14.33 11.71
CA PHE A 280 16.07 -14.20 10.45
C PHE A 280 16.66 -12.78 10.24
N TYR A 281 17.26 -12.21 11.29
CA TYR A 281 17.82 -10.86 11.34
C TYR A 281 19.16 -10.72 10.62
N HIS A 282 19.88 -11.82 10.38
CA HIS A 282 21.16 -11.78 9.66
C HIS A 282 21.05 -11.24 8.23
N ILE A 283 19.86 -11.31 7.62
CA ILE A 283 19.60 -10.68 6.32
C ILE A 283 19.59 -9.15 6.42
N ILE A 284 19.23 -8.58 7.56
CA ILE A 284 19.30 -7.14 7.82
C ILE A 284 20.77 -6.71 7.81
N GLU A 285 21.63 -7.46 8.49
CA GLU A 285 23.08 -7.23 8.55
C GLU A 285 23.72 -7.35 7.16
N LEU A 286 23.35 -8.40 6.42
CA LEU A 286 23.76 -8.62 5.03
C LEU A 286 23.34 -7.46 4.12
N THR A 287 22.07 -7.06 4.17
CA THR A 287 21.54 -5.98 3.32
C THR A 287 22.18 -4.63 3.68
N ALA A 288 22.40 -4.36 4.97
CA ALA A 288 23.10 -3.16 5.42
C ALA A 288 24.55 -3.12 4.92
N TRP A 289 25.26 -4.25 4.93
CA TRP A 289 26.60 -4.35 4.34
C TRP A 289 26.59 -4.19 2.82
N GLN A 290 25.62 -4.77 2.11
CA GLN A 290 25.47 -4.60 0.65
C GLN A 290 25.20 -3.14 0.26
N LEU A 291 24.43 -2.40 1.06
CA LEU A 291 24.18 -0.97 0.86
C LEU A 291 25.40 -0.10 1.18
N PHE A 292 26.12 -0.41 2.26
CA PHE A 292 27.30 0.33 2.71
C PHE A 292 28.44 -0.62 3.10
N PRO A 293 29.22 -1.10 2.12
CA PRO A 293 30.34 -2.00 2.38
C PRO A 293 31.44 -1.27 3.18
N SER A 294 31.70 -1.71 4.40
CA SER A 294 32.75 -1.17 5.27
C SER A 294 33.25 -2.23 6.25
N ILE A 295 34.41 -2.02 6.87
CA ILE A 295 34.91 -2.92 7.93
C ILE A 295 33.88 -3.05 9.07
N ALA A 296 33.19 -1.95 9.41
CA ALA A 296 32.23 -1.92 10.51
C ALA A 296 30.94 -2.69 10.20
N THR A 297 30.43 -2.62 8.98
CA THR A 297 29.26 -3.40 8.54
C THR A 297 29.63 -4.87 8.27
N TYR A 298 30.84 -5.12 7.73
CA TYR A 298 31.35 -6.48 7.51
C TYR A 298 31.55 -7.25 8.82
N ASN A 299 32.11 -6.62 9.86
CA ASN A 299 32.33 -7.26 11.16
C ASN A 299 31.04 -7.66 11.89
N LYS A 300 29.88 -7.11 11.47
CA LYS A 300 28.57 -7.49 11.99
C LYS A 300 27.95 -8.67 11.25
N LEU A 301 28.49 -9.06 10.08
CA LEU A 301 27.99 -10.22 9.36
C LEU A 301 28.30 -11.51 10.11
N HIS A 302 27.26 -12.29 10.37
CA HIS A 302 27.43 -13.65 10.83
C HIS A 302 28.30 -14.45 9.82
N PRO A 303 29.26 -15.30 10.26
CA PRO A 303 30.22 -15.97 9.36
C PRO A 303 29.59 -16.73 8.19
N ARG A 304 28.41 -17.32 8.42
CA ARG A 304 27.62 -18.03 7.38
C ARG A 304 27.12 -17.16 6.22
N TYR A 305 27.00 -15.84 6.43
CA TYR A 305 26.51 -14.88 5.45
C TYR A 305 27.61 -14.00 4.85
N GLN A 306 28.87 -14.18 5.26
CA GLN A 306 29.99 -13.47 4.62
C GLN A 306 30.09 -13.90 3.14
N PRO A 307 30.39 -12.97 2.22
CA PRO A 307 30.49 -13.28 0.79
C PRO A 307 31.64 -14.26 0.53
N THR A 308 31.42 -15.22 -0.37
CA THR A 308 32.49 -16.12 -0.82
C THR A 308 33.29 -15.49 -1.96
N PRO A 309 34.52 -15.96 -2.24
CA PRO A 309 35.30 -15.48 -3.39
C PRO A 309 34.54 -15.58 -4.72
N ILE A 310 33.78 -16.66 -4.92
CA ILE A 310 33.00 -16.89 -6.14
C ILE A 310 31.90 -15.83 -6.30
N GLN A 311 31.23 -15.46 -5.20
CA GLN A 311 30.20 -14.42 -5.22
C GLN A 311 30.75 -13.01 -5.47
N LEU A 312 32.01 -12.75 -5.10
CA LEU A 312 32.69 -11.49 -5.38
C LEU A 312 33.21 -11.41 -6.83
N GLU A 313 33.50 -12.56 -7.43
CA GLU A 313 34.03 -12.65 -8.80
C GLU A 313 32.92 -12.70 -9.88
N HIS A 314 31.77 -13.32 -9.58
CA HIS A 314 30.71 -13.56 -10.56
C HIS A 314 29.39 -12.88 -10.20
N GLN A 315 28.75 -12.25 -11.20
CA GLN A 315 27.39 -11.74 -11.05
C GLN A 315 26.40 -12.90 -10.87
N HIS A 316 25.43 -12.72 -9.97
CA HIS A 316 24.44 -13.76 -9.64
C HIS A 316 23.12 -13.15 -9.12
N PRO A 317 22.02 -13.93 -9.08
CA PRO A 317 20.77 -13.51 -8.43
C PRO A 317 20.96 -13.25 -6.93
N LEU A 318 20.54 -12.07 -6.44
CA LEU A 318 20.73 -11.64 -5.04
C LEU A 318 20.01 -12.53 -4.02
N VAL A 319 18.97 -13.26 -4.43
CA VAL A 319 18.30 -14.24 -3.55
C VAL A 319 19.25 -15.33 -3.04
N ILE A 320 20.31 -15.64 -3.79
CA ILE A 320 21.32 -16.64 -3.38
C ILE A 320 22.03 -16.18 -2.10
N ASP A 321 22.26 -14.88 -1.91
CA ASP A 321 22.92 -14.33 -0.72
C ASP A 321 22.15 -14.61 0.57
N TRP A 322 20.84 -14.86 0.49
CA TRP A 322 20.00 -15.12 1.66
C TRP A 322 20.16 -16.56 2.20
N ILE A 323 20.95 -17.40 1.54
CA ILE A 323 21.26 -18.76 1.99
C ILE A 323 22.47 -18.74 2.94
N PRO A 324 22.36 -19.23 4.19
CA PRO A 324 23.42 -19.20 5.19
C PRO A 324 24.51 -20.25 4.98
N PHE A 325 24.61 -20.86 3.81
CA PHE A 325 25.50 -21.99 3.57
C PHE A 325 26.47 -21.63 2.46
N PRO A 326 27.69 -21.15 2.79
CA PRO A 326 28.67 -20.70 1.79
C PRO A 326 28.91 -21.72 0.68
N ALA A 327 29.08 -23.00 1.04
CA ALA A 327 29.29 -24.07 0.07
C ALA A 327 28.10 -24.28 -0.87
N LEU A 328 26.86 -24.10 -0.39
CA LEU A 328 25.68 -24.18 -1.24
C LEU A 328 25.54 -22.95 -2.14
N ARG A 329 25.84 -21.75 -1.62
CA ARG A 329 25.86 -20.51 -2.43
C ARG A 329 26.85 -20.64 -3.57
N ASP A 330 28.04 -21.15 -3.32
CA ASP A 330 29.04 -21.40 -4.37
C ASP A 330 28.53 -22.33 -5.47
N GLN A 331 27.84 -23.42 -5.10
CA GLN A 331 27.25 -24.34 -6.09
C GLN A 331 26.10 -23.68 -6.85
N LEU A 332 25.26 -22.89 -6.17
CA LEU A 332 24.17 -22.15 -6.82
C LEU A 332 24.71 -21.11 -7.80
N VAL A 333 25.78 -20.39 -7.46
CA VAL A 333 26.40 -19.45 -8.41
C VAL A 333 26.98 -20.18 -9.61
N LYS A 334 27.71 -21.28 -9.37
CA LYS A 334 28.36 -22.09 -10.42
C LYS A 334 27.38 -22.79 -11.35
N HIS A 335 26.23 -23.23 -10.84
CA HIS A 335 25.33 -24.09 -11.59
C HIS A 335 24.00 -23.41 -11.91
N HIS A 336 23.44 -22.56 -11.06
CA HIS A 336 22.06 -22.08 -11.20
C HIS A 336 21.89 -20.56 -11.35
N SER A 337 22.95 -19.76 -11.50
CA SER A 337 22.81 -18.30 -11.68
C SER A 337 21.83 -17.92 -12.81
N ALA A 338 21.94 -18.57 -13.97
CA ALA A 338 21.05 -18.35 -15.10
C ALA A 338 19.76 -19.21 -15.11
N ASN A 339 19.50 -19.97 -14.05
CA ASN A 339 18.37 -20.90 -14.01
C ASN A 339 17.06 -20.14 -13.75
N PRO A 340 16.03 -20.25 -14.63
CA PRO A 340 14.77 -19.54 -14.44
C PRO A 340 13.97 -20.00 -13.21
N ASP A 341 14.28 -21.18 -12.65
CA ASP A 341 13.62 -21.72 -11.46
C ASP A 341 14.39 -21.40 -10.15
N ILE A 342 15.36 -20.47 -10.17
CA ILE A 342 16.21 -20.14 -9.02
C ILE A 342 15.41 -19.80 -7.74
N ASP A 343 14.28 -19.11 -7.88
CA ASP A 343 13.40 -18.75 -6.76
C ASP A 343 12.74 -19.97 -6.11
N GLN A 344 12.39 -20.98 -6.92
CA GLN A 344 11.88 -22.25 -6.41
C GLN A 344 12.98 -23.05 -5.72
N ILE A 345 14.19 -23.09 -6.29
CA ILE A 345 15.34 -23.76 -5.68
C ILE A 345 15.66 -23.13 -4.32
N PHE A 346 15.61 -21.80 -4.22
CA PHE A 346 15.76 -21.08 -2.96
C PHE A 346 14.68 -21.49 -1.94
N CYS A 347 13.40 -21.50 -2.34
CA CYS A 347 12.31 -21.90 -1.46
C CYS A 347 12.44 -23.34 -0.97
N ASP A 348 12.86 -24.26 -1.84
CA ASP A 348 13.10 -25.65 -1.50
C ASP A 348 14.27 -25.79 -0.52
N ALA A 349 15.34 -25.01 -0.70
CA ALA A 349 16.48 -24.98 0.21
C ALA A 349 16.05 -24.53 1.62
N VAL A 350 15.34 -23.40 1.72
CA VAL A 350 14.84 -22.87 3.01
C VAL A 350 13.84 -23.82 3.66
N THR A 351 12.94 -24.42 2.87
CA THR A 351 11.99 -25.44 3.34
C THR A 351 12.72 -26.68 3.87
N GLY A 352 13.88 -27.00 3.31
CA GLY A 352 14.76 -28.10 3.71
C GLY A 352 15.61 -27.83 4.95
N TYR A 353 15.49 -26.69 5.63
CA TYR A 353 16.26 -26.43 6.85
C TYR A 353 15.80 -27.32 7.99
N VAL A 354 16.75 -28.06 8.57
CA VAL A 354 16.53 -29.06 9.60
C VAL A 354 17.49 -28.88 10.77
N VAL A 355 17.11 -29.41 11.94
CA VAL A 355 17.99 -29.54 13.11
C VAL A 355 18.06 -31.00 13.53
N GLU A 356 19.27 -31.48 13.79
CA GLU A 356 19.54 -32.83 14.29
C GLU A 356 19.40 -32.90 15.81
N THR A 357 18.90 -34.03 16.32
CA THR A 357 18.81 -34.30 17.75
C THR A 357 18.69 -35.81 18.01
N PRO A 358 19.10 -36.32 19.19
CA PRO A 358 18.75 -37.67 19.58
C PRO A 358 17.22 -37.84 19.64
N MET A 359 16.68 -38.86 18.97
CA MET A 359 15.23 -39.06 18.81
C MET A 359 14.51 -39.19 20.16
N ALA A 360 15.15 -39.81 21.15
CA ALA A 360 14.65 -39.93 22.52
C ALA A 360 14.45 -38.59 23.25
N THR A 361 15.09 -37.51 22.79
CA THR A 361 14.89 -36.15 23.32
C THR A 361 13.51 -35.61 22.97
N LEU A 362 12.95 -36.04 21.83
CA LEU A 362 11.69 -35.52 21.30
C LEU A 362 10.54 -36.48 21.50
N VAL A 363 10.77 -37.79 21.48
CA VAL A 363 9.71 -38.81 21.50
C VAL A 363 9.98 -39.85 22.57
N GLN A 364 8.96 -40.12 23.40
CA GLN A 364 9.03 -41.09 24.49
C GLN A 364 9.21 -42.51 23.94
N GLY A 365 10.13 -43.28 24.51
CA GLY A 365 10.40 -44.66 24.11
C GLY A 365 11.04 -44.81 22.72
N ALA A 366 11.51 -43.73 22.11
CA ALA A 366 12.18 -43.79 20.81
C ALA A 366 13.56 -44.48 20.91
N PRO A 367 14.02 -45.13 19.82
CA PRO A 367 15.35 -45.76 19.77
C PRO A 367 16.47 -44.72 19.97
N LEU A 368 17.64 -45.20 20.42
CA LEU A 368 18.87 -44.41 20.49
C LEU A 368 19.43 -44.17 19.07
N ALA A 369 18.73 -43.33 18.30
CA ALA A 369 19.09 -42.92 16.95
C ALA A 369 19.06 -41.40 16.85
N THR A 370 19.89 -40.85 15.97
CA THR A 370 19.79 -39.44 15.58
C THR A 370 18.60 -39.27 14.65
N ALA A 371 17.79 -38.26 14.93
CA ALA A 371 16.69 -37.83 14.10
C ALA A 371 16.90 -36.37 13.69
N TYR A 372 16.25 -35.96 12.61
CA TYR A 372 16.19 -34.56 12.23
C TYR A 372 14.76 -34.16 11.88
N ILE A 373 14.47 -32.87 12.03
CA ILE A 373 13.13 -32.33 11.86
C ILE A 373 13.23 -31.00 11.12
N ARG A 374 12.31 -30.76 10.16
CA ARG A 374 12.28 -29.51 9.40
C ARG A 374 11.74 -28.39 10.26
N VAL A 375 12.40 -27.24 10.22
CA VAL A 375 12.00 -26.04 10.98
C VAL A 375 10.58 -25.60 10.56
N THR A 376 10.29 -25.63 9.25
CA THR A 376 8.98 -25.26 8.69
C THR A 376 7.84 -26.16 9.17
N ASP A 377 8.10 -27.45 9.38
CA ASP A 377 7.07 -28.40 9.84
C ASP A 377 6.66 -28.11 11.29
N LEU A 378 7.62 -27.78 12.16
CA LEU A 378 7.33 -27.38 13.53
C LEU A 378 6.62 -26.03 13.60
N ILE A 379 7.06 -25.05 12.83
CA ILE A 379 6.41 -23.73 12.80
C ILE A 379 4.96 -23.85 12.34
N THR A 380 4.69 -24.64 11.29
CA THR A 380 3.32 -24.91 10.83
C THR A 380 2.48 -25.58 11.92
N ALA A 381 3.04 -26.56 12.63
CA ALA A 381 2.35 -27.23 13.75
C ALA A 381 2.10 -26.31 14.96
N MET A 382 2.96 -25.30 15.19
CA MET A 382 2.78 -24.32 16.26
C MET A 382 1.61 -23.36 16.02
N ASP A 383 1.23 -23.16 14.76
CA ASP A 383 0.23 -22.18 14.30
C ASP A 383 -1.09 -22.84 13.86
N ALA A 384 -1.24 -24.16 14.04
CA ALA A 384 -2.50 -24.86 13.76
C ALA A 384 -3.58 -24.44 14.77
N ASP A 385 -4.68 -23.85 14.26
CA ASP A 385 -5.89 -23.52 15.03
C ASP A 385 -6.52 -24.82 15.57
N MET A 386 -6.46 -25.01 16.88
CA MET A 386 -7.21 -26.06 17.57
C MET A 386 -8.22 -25.39 18.52
N PRO A 387 -9.53 -25.73 18.41
CA PRO A 387 -10.53 -25.29 19.38
C PRO A 387 -10.34 -26.12 20.66
N GLY A 388 -9.52 -25.62 21.58
CA GLY A 388 -9.23 -26.33 22.83
C GLY A 388 -8.26 -25.57 23.72
N ASN A 389 -8.59 -25.54 25.00
CA ASN A 389 -7.93 -24.83 26.09
C ASN A 389 -6.53 -25.41 26.44
N ASP A 390 -5.56 -25.36 25.53
CA ASP A 390 -4.17 -25.78 25.81
C ASP A 390 -3.32 -24.62 26.34
N ALA A 391 -3.72 -24.13 27.51
CA ALA A 391 -2.88 -23.31 28.41
C ALA A 391 -1.84 -24.15 29.18
N ALA A 392 -1.73 -25.45 28.93
CA ALA A 392 -0.76 -26.33 29.57
C ALA A 392 0.61 -26.27 28.85
N MET A 393 1.68 -25.98 29.59
CA MET A 393 3.05 -26.16 29.09
C MET A 393 3.33 -27.65 28.90
N ALA A 394 3.29 -28.13 27.65
CA ALA A 394 3.73 -29.48 27.33
C ALA A 394 5.25 -29.61 27.56
N THR A 395 5.66 -30.70 28.22
CA THR A 395 7.07 -31.04 28.47
C THR A 395 7.46 -32.23 27.58
N LEU A 396 8.63 -32.12 26.93
CA LEU A 396 9.21 -33.21 26.15
C LEU A 396 9.78 -34.29 27.07
N PRO A 397 9.81 -35.57 26.65
CA PRO A 397 9.48 -36.08 25.30
C PRO A 397 7.98 -36.22 25.00
N ALA A 398 7.57 -36.04 23.75
CA ALA A 398 6.19 -36.23 23.30
C ALA A 398 5.80 -37.72 23.27
N PRO A 399 4.51 -38.09 23.47
CA PRO A 399 4.07 -39.49 23.49
C PRO A 399 4.39 -40.27 22.21
N ASN A 400 4.31 -39.60 21.06
CA ASN A 400 4.65 -40.16 19.75
C ASN A 400 4.93 -39.03 18.73
N VAL A 401 5.44 -39.40 17.56
CA VAL A 401 5.76 -38.45 16.47
C VAL A 401 4.51 -37.70 15.98
N ALA A 402 3.34 -38.34 15.97
CA ALA A 402 2.12 -37.67 15.51
C ALA A 402 1.70 -36.54 16.47
N THR A 403 1.82 -36.74 17.78
CA THR A 403 1.56 -35.70 18.80
C THR A 403 2.50 -34.50 18.66
N LEU A 404 3.75 -34.74 18.26
CA LEU A 404 4.75 -33.69 18.02
C LEU A 404 4.28 -32.66 16.97
N PHE A 405 3.55 -33.09 15.94
CA PHE A 405 3.08 -32.24 14.84
C PHE A 405 1.59 -31.89 14.88
N SER A 406 0.81 -32.52 15.75
CA SER A 406 -0.63 -32.23 15.90
C SER A 406 -0.96 -31.37 17.12
N SER A 407 -0.06 -31.31 18.12
CA SER A 407 -0.23 -30.44 19.29
C SER A 407 0.66 -29.20 19.19
N PRO A 408 0.08 -27.99 19.13
CA PRO A 408 0.85 -26.75 19.13
C PRO A 408 1.76 -26.59 20.36
N ALA A 409 1.36 -27.11 21.52
CA ALA A 409 2.15 -27.04 22.75
C ALA A 409 3.45 -27.88 22.65
N TYR A 410 3.36 -29.12 22.16
CA TYR A 410 4.54 -29.97 21.94
C TYR A 410 5.43 -29.44 20.80
N ALA A 411 4.85 -28.91 19.73
CA ALA A 411 5.61 -28.28 18.65
C ALA A 411 6.42 -27.07 19.17
N ARG A 412 5.82 -26.21 20.01
CA ARG A 412 6.51 -25.10 20.68
C ARG A 412 7.64 -25.58 21.60
N ALA A 413 7.40 -26.65 22.37
CA ALA A 413 8.41 -27.23 23.27
C ALA A 413 9.61 -27.78 22.48
N ALA A 414 9.36 -28.48 21.36
CA ALA A 414 10.40 -28.97 20.46
C ALA A 414 11.17 -27.85 19.78
N PHE A 415 10.48 -26.84 19.25
CA PHE A 415 11.12 -25.68 18.63
C PHE A 415 12.11 -24.99 19.58
N ARG A 416 11.71 -24.77 20.84
CA ARG A 416 12.57 -24.20 21.89
C ARG A 416 13.72 -25.13 22.27
N LYS A 417 13.44 -26.42 22.46
CA LYS A 417 14.47 -27.42 22.86
C LYS A 417 15.58 -27.54 21.81
N LEU A 418 15.24 -27.40 20.55
CA LEU A 418 16.16 -27.49 19.42
C LEU A 418 16.86 -26.15 19.10
N ASN A 419 16.60 -25.09 19.89
CA ASN A 419 17.15 -23.76 19.69
C ASN A 419 16.91 -23.21 18.27
N MET A 420 15.76 -23.54 17.68
CA MET A 420 15.45 -23.12 16.31
C MET A 420 15.25 -21.60 16.20
N ASP A 421 15.03 -20.90 17.31
CA ASP A 421 14.97 -19.45 17.41
C ASP A 421 16.35 -18.77 17.43
N LYS A 422 17.45 -19.53 17.57
CA LYS A 422 18.82 -18.98 17.57
C LYS A 422 19.41 -18.78 16.16
N GLY A 423 18.62 -19.03 15.12
CA GLY A 423 18.94 -18.70 13.74
C GLY A 423 19.87 -19.70 13.04
N ALA A 424 20.44 -19.23 11.93
CA ALA A 424 21.02 -20.07 10.89
C ALA A 424 22.23 -20.91 11.30
N GLY A 425 22.90 -20.62 12.42
CA GLY A 425 24.04 -21.40 12.92
C GLY A 425 23.70 -22.84 13.31
N TYR A 426 22.44 -23.13 13.63
CA TYR A 426 21.98 -24.45 14.09
C TYR A 426 21.39 -25.32 13.00
N TYR A 427 21.21 -24.77 11.79
CA TYR A 427 20.53 -25.48 10.71
C TYR A 427 21.51 -26.29 9.86
N LYS A 428 20.99 -27.42 9.38
CA LYS A 428 21.52 -28.25 8.30
C LYS A 428 20.47 -28.37 7.19
N ILE A 429 20.77 -29.07 6.11
CA ILE A 429 19.85 -29.28 4.99
C ILE A 429 19.40 -30.74 4.92
N ASP A 430 18.10 -30.93 4.74
CA ASP A 430 17.46 -32.23 4.51
C ASP A 430 18.08 -32.92 3.27
N PRO A 431 18.56 -34.18 3.37
CA PRO A 431 19.06 -34.95 2.25
C PRO A 431 18.14 -34.98 1.02
N ALA A 432 16.82 -34.89 1.21
CA ALA A 432 15.85 -34.85 0.12
C ALA A 432 16.07 -33.68 -0.85
N PHE A 433 16.60 -32.55 -0.36
CA PHE A 433 16.95 -31.41 -1.21
C PHE A 433 18.02 -31.79 -2.25
N PHE A 434 19.07 -32.50 -1.83
CA PHE A 434 20.14 -32.93 -2.73
C PHE A 434 19.76 -34.11 -3.62
N HIS A 435 18.73 -34.88 -3.28
CA HIS A 435 18.15 -35.84 -4.23
C HIS A 435 17.44 -35.12 -5.38
N LYS A 436 16.83 -33.97 -5.11
CA LYS A 436 16.19 -33.12 -6.12
C LYS A 436 17.21 -32.32 -6.94
N TYR A 437 18.28 -31.85 -6.30
CA TYR A 437 19.37 -31.07 -6.90
C TYR A 437 20.75 -31.69 -6.60
N PRO A 438 21.12 -32.80 -7.26
CA PRO A 438 22.37 -33.52 -6.96
C PRO A 438 23.65 -32.69 -7.15
N GLU A 439 23.66 -31.80 -8.14
CA GLU A 439 24.75 -30.88 -8.46
C GLU A 439 25.04 -29.87 -7.34
N LEU A 440 24.07 -29.60 -6.45
CA LEU A 440 24.23 -28.66 -5.34
C LEU A 440 24.88 -29.28 -4.11
N ARG A 441 25.14 -30.59 -4.11
CA ARG A 441 25.70 -31.28 -2.96
C ARG A 441 27.17 -30.87 -2.75
N PRO A 442 27.52 -30.25 -1.61
CA PRO A 442 28.91 -29.87 -1.36
C PRO A 442 29.78 -31.09 -1.09
N GLY A 443 31.09 -30.94 -1.29
CA GLY A 443 32.08 -31.96 -0.92
C GLY A 443 32.29 -32.14 0.59
N SER A 444 31.87 -31.17 1.41
CA SER A 444 32.00 -31.23 2.88
C SER A 444 30.73 -31.78 3.55
N GLY A 445 30.90 -32.75 4.46
CA GLY A 445 29.80 -33.50 5.06
C GLY A 445 28.98 -32.80 6.15
N ASP A 446 29.36 -31.58 6.58
CA ASP A 446 28.72 -30.90 7.72
C ASP A 446 27.40 -30.20 7.35
N LEU A 447 27.14 -29.98 6.05
CA LEU A 447 25.91 -29.33 5.58
C LEU A 447 24.67 -30.23 5.64
N VAL A 448 24.84 -31.52 5.36
CA VAL A 448 23.75 -32.46 5.14
C VAL A 448 23.36 -33.10 6.46
N ALA A 449 22.06 -33.13 6.76
CA ALA A 449 21.59 -33.78 7.98
C ALA A 449 21.71 -35.30 7.92
N MET A 450 22.08 -35.88 9.06
CA MET A 450 22.31 -37.30 9.28
C MET A 450 21.30 -37.81 10.31
N GLY A 451 20.53 -38.83 9.94
CA GLY A 451 19.56 -39.45 10.85
C GLY A 451 18.23 -39.79 10.20
N ILE A 452 17.23 -40.08 11.02
CA ILE A 452 15.87 -40.41 10.59
C ILE A 452 15.04 -39.13 10.49
N PRO A 453 14.38 -38.84 9.34
CA PRO A 453 13.48 -37.69 9.23
C PRO A 453 12.22 -37.89 10.08
N LEU A 454 11.95 -36.95 10.99
CA LEU A 454 10.64 -36.82 11.64
C LEU A 454 9.82 -35.80 10.86
N LYS A 455 8.69 -36.23 10.32
CA LYS A 455 7.83 -35.40 9.47
C LYS A 455 6.34 -35.61 9.74
N PRO A 456 5.51 -34.58 9.54
CA PRO A 456 4.06 -34.69 9.55
C PRO A 456 3.54 -35.45 8.32
N LYS A 457 2.23 -35.78 8.32
CA LYS A 457 1.56 -36.44 7.18
C LYS A 457 1.51 -35.56 5.93
N GLN A 458 1.37 -34.25 6.11
CA GLN A 458 1.34 -33.26 5.04
C GLN A 458 2.43 -32.23 5.31
N GLN A 459 3.16 -31.88 4.26
CA GLN A 459 4.32 -31.01 4.32
C GLN A 459 4.09 -29.84 3.37
N ASN A 460 4.21 -28.62 3.89
CA ASN A 460 4.09 -27.41 3.09
C ASN A 460 5.47 -26.99 2.55
N ILE A 461 5.45 -26.26 1.44
CA ILE A 461 6.62 -25.65 0.81
C ILE A 461 6.42 -24.13 0.85
N LEU A 462 7.50 -23.40 1.17
CA LEU A 462 7.46 -21.94 1.19
C LEU A 462 7.29 -21.40 -0.24
N THR A 463 6.53 -20.30 -0.38
CA THR A 463 6.31 -19.67 -1.69
C THR A 463 7.34 -18.56 -1.97
N TYR A 464 7.47 -18.16 -3.24
CA TYR A 464 8.30 -17.03 -3.70
C TYR A 464 7.40 -15.85 -4.13
N PRO A 465 7.91 -14.60 -4.15
CA PRO A 465 7.09 -13.43 -4.42
C PRO A 465 6.64 -13.40 -5.88
N LYS A 466 5.52 -12.74 -6.12
CA LYS A 466 5.09 -12.41 -7.49
C LYS A 466 6.08 -11.41 -8.11
N PRO A 467 6.17 -11.35 -9.45
CA PRO A 467 6.86 -10.27 -10.16
C PRO A 467 6.46 -8.87 -9.68
N LEU A 468 7.40 -7.92 -9.73
CA LEU A 468 7.14 -6.50 -9.47
C LEU A 468 6.07 -5.93 -10.41
N ASP A 469 5.04 -5.32 -9.83
CA ASP A 469 4.03 -4.55 -10.55
C ASP A 469 4.06 -3.06 -10.12
N PRO A 470 3.49 -2.14 -10.92
CA PRO A 470 3.52 -0.70 -10.62
C PRO A 470 2.96 -0.33 -9.23
N THR A 471 1.94 -1.04 -8.75
CA THR A 471 1.32 -0.81 -7.44
C THR A 471 2.29 -1.17 -6.33
N THR A 472 2.95 -2.33 -6.45
CA THR A 472 3.97 -2.77 -5.50
C THR A 472 5.15 -1.80 -5.45
N VAL A 473 5.63 -1.34 -6.61
CA VAL A 473 6.73 -0.35 -6.70
C VAL A 473 6.34 0.95 -6.01
N GLN A 474 5.14 1.47 -6.29
CA GLN A 474 4.67 2.71 -5.67
C GLN A 474 4.54 2.56 -4.16
N THR A 475 4.06 1.41 -3.69
CA THR A 475 3.94 1.11 -2.25
C THR A 475 5.32 1.09 -1.57
N TYR A 476 6.32 0.46 -2.18
CA TYR A 476 7.69 0.45 -1.67
C TYR A 476 8.27 1.86 -1.58
N ARG A 477 8.08 2.68 -2.63
CA ARG A 477 8.53 4.08 -2.63
C ARG A 477 7.86 4.87 -1.52
N SER A 478 6.52 4.89 -1.46
CA SER A 478 5.78 5.66 -0.45
C SER A 478 6.13 5.24 0.98
N PHE A 479 6.32 3.94 1.24
CA PHE A 479 6.69 3.44 2.57
C PHE A 479 8.14 3.78 2.95
N ILE A 480 9.10 3.63 2.04
CA ILE A 480 10.50 3.97 2.31
C ILE A 480 10.64 5.47 2.58
N ASP A 481 9.94 6.30 1.81
CA ASP A 481 9.84 7.75 2.04
C ASP A 481 9.32 8.04 3.45
N PHE A 482 8.15 7.50 3.80
CA PHE A 482 7.55 7.68 5.13
C PHE A 482 8.45 7.16 6.27
N SER A 483 8.98 5.95 6.14
CA SER A 483 9.71 5.29 7.23
C SER A 483 11.03 5.97 7.57
N ILE A 484 11.77 6.45 6.57
CA ILE A 484 13.03 7.16 6.79
C ILE A 484 12.76 8.58 7.33
N ASP A 485 11.74 9.27 6.82
CA ASP A 485 11.34 10.59 7.32
C ASP A 485 10.86 10.51 8.78
N ALA A 486 10.08 9.48 9.12
CA ALA A 486 9.65 9.20 10.49
C ALA A 486 10.83 8.84 11.41
N ALA A 487 11.75 7.99 10.97
CA ALA A 487 12.93 7.60 11.76
C ALA A 487 13.86 8.79 12.04
N ASN A 488 14.07 9.67 11.05
CA ASN A 488 14.84 10.90 11.23
C ASN A 488 14.16 11.89 12.18
N THR A 489 12.83 11.99 12.11
CA THR A 489 12.03 12.79 13.04
C THR A 489 12.19 12.28 14.48
N ILE A 490 12.15 10.96 14.68
CA ILE A 490 12.30 10.32 16.01
C ILE A 490 13.74 10.42 16.55
N SER A 491 14.77 10.28 15.71
CA SER A 491 16.18 10.41 16.13
C SER A 491 16.57 11.85 16.49
N SER A 492 15.88 12.86 15.94
CA SER A 492 16.08 14.28 16.29
C SER A 492 15.55 14.67 17.67
N THR A 493 14.81 13.78 18.35
CA THR A 493 14.19 14.00 19.69
C THR A 493 14.89 13.26 20.85
N SER A 494 16.21 13.08 20.78
CA SER A 494 16.98 12.52 21.91
C SER A 494 17.26 13.58 22.99
N ILE A 495 16.48 13.55 24.07
CA ILE A 495 16.73 14.30 25.32
C ILE A 495 17.94 13.66 26.05
N PRO A 496 18.94 14.42 26.54
CA PRO A 496 20.10 13.84 27.21
C PRO A 496 19.78 13.44 28.66
N ALA A 497 20.32 12.29 29.07
CA ALA A 497 20.38 11.86 30.46
C ALA A 497 21.35 12.74 31.28
N LEU A 498 20.96 13.02 32.53
CA LEU A 498 21.74 13.74 33.54
C LEU A 498 23.04 12.99 33.92
N SER A 499 24.21 13.55 33.60
CA SER A 499 25.16 14.16 34.55
C SER A 499 26.66 14.02 34.18
N PHE A 500 27.40 15.09 34.50
CA PHE A 500 28.84 15.32 34.58
C PHE A 500 29.71 15.52 33.30
N SER A 501 29.98 16.81 33.08
CA SER A 501 31.31 17.45 32.91
C SER A 501 31.74 17.96 31.51
N LYS A 502 31.95 19.30 31.48
CA LYS A 502 32.75 20.17 30.58
C LYS A 502 32.41 20.28 29.07
N MET A 503 31.99 21.50 28.73
CA MET A 503 31.95 22.23 27.44
C MET A 503 33.24 22.12 26.58
N PRO A 504 33.25 22.40 25.24
CA PRO A 504 32.63 23.60 24.65
C PRO A 504 31.92 23.53 23.26
N SER A 505 31.31 24.69 23.01
CA SER A 505 30.45 25.27 21.96
C SER A 505 30.88 25.18 20.49
N GLU A 506 29.89 24.90 19.63
CA GLU A 506 29.41 25.70 18.47
C GLU A 506 28.90 24.78 17.35
N VAL A 507 27.57 24.64 17.24
CA VAL A 507 26.89 24.06 16.06
C VAL A 507 25.81 25.04 15.62
N ALA A 508 25.91 25.50 14.39
CA ALA A 508 24.97 26.41 13.76
C ALA A 508 23.58 25.74 13.61
N THR A 509 22.57 26.39 14.15
CA THR A 509 21.17 25.97 14.26
C THR A 509 20.41 26.10 12.93
N THR A 510 19.79 25.01 12.44
CA THR A 510 18.54 25.12 11.66
C THR A 510 17.38 25.07 12.66
N ALA A 511 16.75 26.22 12.90
CA ALA A 511 15.75 26.39 13.95
C ALA A 511 14.48 25.56 13.67
N PHE A 512 14.07 24.74 14.64
CA PHE A 512 12.76 24.09 14.68
C PHE A 512 11.64 25.14 14.61
N ARG A 513 10.67 24.96 13.70
CA ARG A 513 9.51 25.88 13.56
C ARG A 513 8.32 25.34 14.33
N TYR A 514 7.68 26.20 15.13
CA TYR A 514 6.52 25.81 15.90
C TYR A 514 5.27 25.70 15.00
N SER A 515 4.44 24.67 15.18
CA SER A 515 3.31 24.38 14.28
C SER A 515 1.98 24.87 14.85
N PHE A 516 1.19 25.53 14.02
CA PHE A 516 -0.23 25.84 14.20
C PHE A 516 -1.07 25.23 13.05
N THR A 517 -0.59 24.14 12.46
CA THR A 517 -1.13 23.55 11.22
C THR A 517 -2.46 22.83 11.46
N ASP A 518 -2.53 22.08 12.55
CA ASP A 518 -3.66 21.26 12.95
C ASP A 518 -3.70 21.03 14.47
N ASP A 519 -4.67 20.25 14.94
CA ASP A 519 -4.88 19.88 16.34
C ASP A 519 -4.71 18.39 16.62
N TYR A 520 -3.90 17.72 15.81
CA TYR A 520 -3.60 16.30 15.92
C TYR A 520 -2.13 15.98 15.59
N SER A 521 -1.26 16.99 15.68
CA SER A 521 0.19 16.86 15.52
C SER A 521 0.88 16.44 16.82
N GLU A 522 0.26 16.72 17.96
CA GLU A 522 0.75 16.27 19.25
C GLU A 522 0.37 14.81 19.52
N GLY A 523 1.11 14.18 20.44
CA GLY A 523 0.74 12.85 20.95
C GLY A 523 -0.49 12.91 21.86
N ALA A 524 -0.49 12.12 22.92
CA ALA A 524 -1.57 12.15 23.90
C ALA A 524 -1.22 12.99 25.14
N HIS A 525 -2.26 13.49 25.80
CA HIS A 525 -2.13 14.14 27.09
C HIS A 525 -1.45 13.18 28.11
N PRO A 526 -0.48 13.63 28.92
CA PRO A 526 0.30 12.75 29.79
C PRO A 526 -0.53 11.89 30.77
N ALA A 527 -1.70 12.38 31.21
CA ALA A 527 -2.62 11.60 32.05
C ALA A 527 -3.14 10.34 31.33
N LEU A 528 -3.43 10.45 30.03
CA LEU A 528 -3.91 9.35 29.22
C LEU A 528 -2.81 8.32 28.95
N LEU A 529 -1.58 8.77 28.70
CA LEU A 529 -0.43 7.87 28.58
C LEU A 529 -0.18 7.09 29.87
N LYS A 530 -0.31 7.75 31.04
CA LYS A 530 -0.24 7.07 32.34
C LYS A 530 -1.36 6.05 32.51
N ALA A 531 -2.59 6.37 32.11
CA ALA A 531 -3.72 5.44 32.14
C ALA A 531 -3.47 4.22 31.23
N LEU A 532 -2.92 4.42 30.03
CA LEU A 532 -2.55 3.34 29.13
C LEU A 532 -1.45 2.44 29.72
N ILE A 533 -0.40 3.03 30.31
CA ILE A 533 0.65 2.29 31.01
C ILE A 533 0.07 1.47 32.16
N ALA A 534 -0.82 2.06 32.97
CA ALA A 534 -1.47 1.37 34.07
C ALA A 534 -2.34 0.19 33.60
N SER A 535 -2.95 0.27 32.42
CA SER A 535 -3.75 -0.80 31.83
C SER A 535 -2.95 -1.94 31.19
N ASN A 536 -1.62 -1.83 31.11
CA ASN A 536 -0.81 -2.66 30.22
C ASN A 536 -0.74 -4.13 30.65
N GLU A 537 -0.69 -4.38 31.96
CA GLU A 537 -0.45 -5.72 32.52
C GLU A 537 -1.74 -6.52 32.79
N SER A 538 -2.92 -5.88 32.81
CA SER A 538 -4.18 -6.60 33.02
C SER A 538 -4.59 -7.40 31.78
N GLN A 539 -5.26 -8.53 31.97
CA GLN A 539 -5.94 -9.26 30.89
C GLN A 539 -7.39 -8.80 30.85
N GLU A 540 -7.88 -8.47 29.67
CA GLU A 540 -9.22 -7.91 29.47
C GLU A 540 -9.95 -8.64 28.34
N THR A 541 -11.28 -8.61 28.37
CA THR A 541 -12.12 -9.05 27.26
C THR A 541 -11.82 -8.21 26.01
N GLY A 542 -11.81 -8.85 24.84
CA GLY A 542 -11.58 -8.15 23.59
C GLY A 542 -12.76 -7.30 23.12
N TYR A 543 -12.56 -6.58 22.02
CA TYR A 543 -13.62 -5.95 21.22
C TYR A 543 -14.50 -4.93 21.97
N GLY A 544 -13.95 -4.27 23.00
CA GLY A 544 -14.62 -3.14 23.67
C GLY A 544 -15.60 -3.55 24.78
N HIS A 545 -15.63 -4.83 25.18
CA HIS A 545 -16.33 -5.32 26.37
C HIS A 545 -15.40 -5.48 27.58
N ASP A 546 -14.30 -4.73 27.59
CA ASP A 546 -13.35 -4.65 28.70
C ASP A 546 -13.78 -3.64 29.78
N THR A 547 -13.20 -3.78 30.96
CA THR A 547 -13.54 -2.95 32.13
C THR A 547 -13.25 -1.47 31.92
N TYR A 548 -12.23 -1.13 31.12
CA TYR A 548 -11.89 0.27 30.80
C TYR A 548 -12.90 0.91 29.85
N SER A 549 -13.35 0.16 28.85
CA SER A 549 -14.42 0.59 27.94
C SER A 549 -15.72 0.79 28.68
N ASP A 550 -16.07 -0.09 29.62
CA ASP A 550 -17.26 0.07 30.47
C ASP A 550 -17.16 1.29 31.39
N LEU A 551 -15.99 1.52 32.00
CA LEU A 551 -15.75 2.72 32.80
C LEU A 551 -15.87 4.00 31.96
N ALA A 552 -15.36 4.00 30.72
CA ALA A 552 -15.52 5.10 29.80
C ALA A 552 -16.99 5.37 29.48
N ARG A 553 -17.77 4.33 29.15
CA ARG A 553 -19.21 4.46 28.92
C ARG A 553 -19.93 5.03 30.14
N GLN A 554 -19.60 4.55 31.34
CA GLN A 554 -20.19 5.05 32.59
C GLN A 554 -19.92 6.54 32.77
N ARG A 555 -18.67 6.99 32.58
CA ARG A 555 -18.30 8.40 32.73
C ARG A 555 -18.94 9.28 31.66
N ILE A 556 -18.97 8.83 30.41
CA ILE A 556 -19.67 9.57 29.34
C ILE A 556 -21.16 9.69 29.66
N ARG A 557 -21.84 8.60 30.05
CA ARG A 557 -23.26 8.62 30.46
C ARG A 557 -23.56 9.60 31.59
N PHE A 558 -22.66 9.69 32.57
CA PHE A 558 -22.77 10.68 33.64
C PHE A 558 -22.82 12.12 33.10
N HIS A 559 -21.95 12.47 32.14
CA HIS A 559 -21.98 13.79 31.50
C HIS A 559 -23.17 13.98 30.55
N LEU A 560 -23.73 12.91 29.99
CA LEU A 560 -24.93 12.93 29.18
C LEU A 560 -26.23 13.02 30.00
N GLY A 561 -26.17 12.74 31.31
CA GLY A 561 -27.35 12.70 32.17
C GLY A 561 -28.32 11.56 31.85
N ARG A 562 -27.85 10.53 31.13
CA ARG A 562 -28.70 9.45 30.60
C ARG A 562 -27.94 8.13 30.49
N ASP A 563 -28.53 7.06 31.03
CA ASP A 563 -27.88 5.73 31.10
C ASP A 563 -28.26 4.78 29.96
N ASP A 564 -29.42 4.99 29.32
CA ASP A 564 -29.99 4.11 28.29
C ASP A 564 -29.53 4.46 26.86
N VAL A 565 -28.34 5.05 26.70
CA VAL A 565 -27.76 5.41 25.41
C VAL A 565 -26.67 4.43 24.96
N GLY A 566 -26.62 4.16 23.66
CA GLY A 566 -25.57 3.36 23.03
C GLY A 566 -24.28 4.16 22.91
N ILE A 567 -23.15 3.58 23.31
CA ILE A 567 -21.82 4.21 23.19
C ILE A 567 -20.85 3.21 22.57
N PHE A 568 -20.36 3.56 21.38
CA PHE A 568 -19.49 2.72 20.56
C PHE A 568 -18.17 3.45 20.28
N PHE A 569 -17.06 2.74 20.47
CA PHE A 569 -15.72 3.31 20.26
C PHE A 569 -15.18 2.92 18.89
N VAL A 570 -14.68 3.91 18.15
CA VAL A 570 -14.07 3.73 16.82
C VAL A 570 -12.72 4.44 16.77
N PRO A 571 -11.76 4.00 15.91
CA PRO A 571 -10.39 4.50 15.97
C PRO A 571 -10.17 5.88 15.33
N SER A 572 -11.11 6.37 14.50
CA SER A 572 -10.95 7.63 13.77
C SER A 572 -12.28 8.34 13.50
N GLY A 573 -12.24 9.66 13.31
CA GLY A 573 -13.40 10.47 12.91
C GLY A 573 -14.03 10.05 11.58
N THR A 574 -13.23 9.72 10.56
CA THR A 574 -13.75 9.20 9.29
C THR A 574 -14.50 7.88 9.48
N SER A 575 -13.99 6.99 10.34
CA SER A 575 -14.72 5.78 10.73
C SER A 575 -16.02 6.13 11.46
N ALA A 576 -16.00 7.09 12.39
CA ALA A 576 -17.19 7.53 13.12
C ALA A 576 -18.29 8.02 12.19
N ASN A 577 -17.95 8.85 11.20
CA ASN A 577 -18.89 9.38 10.22
C ASN A 577 -19.44 8.28 9.30
N ALA A 578 -18.56 7.54 8.61
CA ALA A 578 -18.98 6.54 7.63
C ALA A 578 -19.81 5.41 8.27
N ILE A 579 -19.40 4.90 9.43
CA ILE A 579 -20.12 3.83 10.14
C ILE A 579 -21.48 4.33 10.63
N SER A 580 -21.54 5.53 11.21
CA SER A 580 -22.79 6.09 11.73
C SER A 580 -23.82 6.30 10.61
N ILE A 581 -23.37 6.81 9.46
CA ILE A 581 -24.23 7.03 8.30
C ILE A 581 -24.70 5.69 7.72
N ALA A 582 -23.79 4.73 7.52
CA ALA A 582 -24.13 3.40 7.00
C ALA A 582 -25.08 2.61 7.93
N ALA A 583 -24.96 2.78 9.25
CA ALA A 583 -25.85 2.17 10.22
C ALA A 583 -27.26 2.79 10.22
N CYS A 584 -27.36 4.09 9.90
CA CYS A 584 -28.62 4.82 9.93
C CYS A 584 -29.42 4.79 8.62
N LEU A 585 -28.75 4.54 7.49
CA LEU A 585 -29.35 4.70 6.16
C LEU A 585 -29.60 3.37 5.45
N ARG A 586 -30.72 3.30 4.73
CA ARG A 586 -31.00 2.24 3.74
C ARG A 586 -30.27 2.54 2.43
N PRO A 587 -30.03 1.53 1.57
CA PRO A 587 -29.22 1.71 0.36
C PRO A 587 -29.71 2.79 -0.63
N HIS A 588 -30.99 3.15 -0.60
CA HIS A 588 -31.58 4.20 -1.46
C HIS A 588 -31.68 5.57 -0.77
N GLU A 589 -31.27 5.66 0.49
CA GLU A 589 -31.32 6.87 1.30
C GLU A 589 -30.00 7.65 1.24
N ALA A 590 -30.10 8.95 1.47
CA ALA A 590 -29.03 9.93 1.32
C ALA A 590 -28.89 10.82 2.56
N VAL A 591 -27.69 11.39 2.71
CA VAL A 591 -27.35 12.37 3.75
C VAL A 591 -27.32 13.78 3.17
N ILE A 592 -27.94 14.75 3.84
CA ILE A 592 -27.82 16.17 3.56
C ILE A 592 -26.65 16.73 4.36
N ALA A 593 -25.72 17.43 3.71
CA ALA A 593 -24.57 18.03 4.37
C ALA A 593 -24.17 19.36 3.73
N ALA A 594 -23.51 20.21 4.52
CA ALA A 594 -22.87 21.42 3.99
C ALA A 594 -21.79 21.05 2.97
N SER A 595 -21.64 21.84 1.90
CA SER A 595 -20.55 21.66 0.91
C SER A 595 -19.15 21.78 1.53
N SER A 596 -19.04 22.44 2.69
CA SER A 596 -17.82 22.51 3.51
C SER A 596 -17.62 21.33 4.47
N GLY A 597 -18.62 20.47 4.64
CA GLY A 597 -18.62 19.39 5.63
C GLY A 597 -17.46 18.41 5.42
N HIS A 598 -16.94 17.87 6.51
CA HIS A 598 -15.81 16.94 6.46
C HIS A 598 -16.08 15.72 5.56
N ILE A 599 -17.28 15.14 5.66
CA ILE A 599 -17.72 13.99 4.85
C ILE A 599 -17.75 14.28 3.34
N VAL A 600 -17.89 15.55 2.94
CA VAL A 600 -17.93 15.97 1.53
C VAL A 600 -16.51 16.16 0.97
N THR A 601 -15.60 16.70 1.77
CA THR A 601 -14.32 17.26 1.26
C THR A 601 -13.07 16.47 1.66
N ARG A 602 -13.07 15.80 2.82
CA ARG A 602 -11.83 15.32 3.48
C ARG A 602 -11.87 13.85 3.92
N GLU A 603 -12.79 13.06 3.37
CA GLU A 603 -12.93 11.64 3.70
C GLU A 603 -12.78 10.70 2.51
N THR A 604 -12.35 11.22 1.35
CA THR A 604 -12.05 10.40 0.16
C THR A 604 -13.22 9.49 -0.25
N GLY A 605 -14.45 10.02 -0.17
CA GLY A 605 -15.66 9.28 -0.54
C GLY A 605 -16.03 8.13 0.38
N ALA A 606 -15.67 8.19 1.68
CA ALA A 606 -15.95 7.12 2.64
C ALA A 606 -17.46 6.83 2.79
N VAL A 607 -18.31 7.86 2.72
CA VAL A 607 -19.77 7.70 2.74
C VAL A 607 -20.25 7.02 1.46
N GLU A 608 -19.79 7.46 0.30
CA GLU A 608 -20.15 6.92 -1.00
C GLU A 608 -19.68 5.47 -1.18
N ALA A 609 -18.55 5.10 -0.57
CA ALA A 609 -18.06 3.73 -0.53
C ALA A 609 -19.03 2.77 0.19
N SER A 610 -19.86 3.28 1.10
CA SER A 610 -20.95 2.52 1.72
C SER A 610 -22.24 2.50 0.89
N GLY A 611 -22.27 3.18 -0.26
CA GLY A 611 -23.37 3.20 -1.21
C GLY A 611 -24.36 4.36 -1.04
N HIS A 612 -24.10 5.29 -0.12
CA HIS A 612 -24.99 6.44 0.14
C HIS A 612 -24.54 7.69 -0.59
N LYS A 613 -25.51 8.41 -1.18
CA LYS A 613 -25.28 9.72 -1.79
C LYS A 613 -25.19 10.80 -0.71
N ILE A 614 -24.25 11.74 -0.88
CA ILE A 614 -24.27 13.03 -0.16
C ILE A 614 -25.00 14.08 -1.01
N ILE A 615 -25.97 14.75 -0.41
CA ILE A 615 -26.70 15.89 -0.98
C ILE A 615 -26.03 17.16 -0.44
N ASN A 616 -25.23 17.79 -1.30
CA ASN A 616 -24.48 19.00 -0.97
C ASN A 616 -25.40 20.22 -0.91
N VAL A 617 -25.27 20.98 0.18
CA VAL A 617 -26.01 22.21 0.42
C VAL A 617 -25.02 23.32 0.72
N GLU A 618 -25.20 24.49 0.12
CA GLU A 618 -24.31 25.63 0.37
C GLU A 618 -24.49 26.15 1.80
N PRO A 619 -23.42 26.20 2.62
CA PRO A 619 -23.53 26.60 4.02
C PRO A 619 -23.59 28.11 4.19
N ARG A 620 -24.20 28.53 5.29
CA ARG A 620 -24.08 29.91 5.82
C ARG A 620 -23.11 29.92 6.99
N ASN A 621 -21.92 30.49 6.82
CA ASN A 621 -20.85 30.49 7.84
C ASN A 621 -20.47 29.07 8.31
N GLY A 622 -20.44 28.11 7.39
CA GLY A 622 -20.19 26.69 7.70
C GLY A 622 -21.39 25.93 8.27
N LYS A 623 -22.57 26.58 8.39
CA LYS A 623 -23.76 25.98 9.00
C LYS A 623 -24.86 25.70 7.97
N LEU A 624 -25.61 24.62 8.20
CA LEU A 624 -26.91 24.41 7.58
C LEU A 624 -27.98 25.22 8.34
N THR A 625 -29.06 25.59 7.64
CA THR A 625 -30.23 26.24 8.23
C THR A 625 -31.49 25.41 7.97
N PRO A 626 -32.56 25.60 8.76
CA PRO A 626 -33.86 24.99 8.50
C PRO A 626 -34.31 25.15 7.04
N GLU A 627 -34.15 26.36 6.49
CA GLU A 627 -34.55 26.69 5.11
C GLU A 627 -33.69 25.94 4.09
N SER A 628 -32.39 25.80 4.33
CA SER A 628 -31.50 25.07 3.43
C SER A 628 -31.78 23.57 3.41
N ILE A 629 -32.21 23.01 4.55
CA ILE A 629 -32.62 21.59 4.67
C ILE A 629 -33.95 21.37 3.94
N GLU A 630 -34.95 22.23 4.17
CA GLU A 630 -36.24 22.19 3.47
C GLU A 630 -36.05 22.26 1.96
N ARG A 631 -35.19 23.18 1.51
CA ARG A 631 -34.87 23.31 0.09
C ARG A 631 -34.24 22.05 -0.48
N ALA A 632 -33.33 21.40 0.25
CA ALA A 632 -32.71 20.15 -0.19
C ALA A 632 -33.74 19.01 -0.31
N LEU A 633 -34.77 18.99 0.55
CA LEU A 633 -35.89 18.05 0.43
C LEU A 633 -36.74 18.34 -0.80
N GLU A 634 -37.09 19.61 -1.02
CA GLU A 634 -37.83 20.07 -2.20
C GLU A 634 -37.09 19.74 -3.50
N ASP A 635 -35.77 19.89 -3.55
CA ASP A 635 -34.99 19.62 -4.76
C ASP A 635 -34.78 18.11 -5.00
N ASN A 636 -35.04 17.26 -4.00
CA ASN A 636 -34.87 15.80 -4.08
C ASN A 636 -36.21 15.04 -3.91
N TRP A 637 -37.36 15.63 -4.27
CA TRP A 637 -38.69 15.06 -4.01
C TRP A 637 -39.14 13.96 -4.99
N HIS A 638 -38.50 13.82 -6.15
CA HIS A 638 -38.95 12.94 -7.23
C HIS A 638 -38.57 11.46 -6.99
N PHE A 639 -39.29 10.79 -6.10
CA PHE A 639 -39.12 9.36 -5.82
C PHE A 639 -39.92 8.48 -6.81
N PRO A 640 -39.41 7.28 -7.20
CA PRO A 640 -38.18 6.64 -6.76
C PRO A 640 -36.92 6.99 -7.59
N HIS A 641 -36.96 8.02 -8.44
CA HIS A 641 -35.85 8.34 -9.35
C HIS A 641 -34.66 9.05 -8.66
N MET A 642 -34.91 9.72 -7.54
CA MET A 642 -33.90 10.38 -6.72
C MET A 642 -33.63 9.61 -5.42
N ALA A 643 -32.41 9.72 -4.89
CA ALA A 643 -32.08 9.19 -3.57
C ALA A 643 -32.90 9.91 -2.50
N LYS A 644 -33.42 9.16 -1.53
CA LYS A 644 -34.32 9.69 -0.51
C LYS A 644 -33.54 10.33 0.63
N PRO A 645 -33.63 11.65 0.86
CA PRO A 645 -32.99 12.25 2.03
C PRO A 645 -33.58 11.66 3.31
N ARG A 646 -32.71 11.21 4.23
CA ARG A 646 -33.13 10.59 5.50
C ARG A 646 -32.31 11.05 6.70
N LEU A 647 -31.10 11.56 6.48
CA LEU A 647 -30.19 12.01 7.52
C LEU A 647 -29.65 13.41 7.19
N VAL A 648 -29.54 14.26 8.21
CA VAL A 648 -28.90 15.58 8.14
C VAL A 648 -27.60 15.51 8.95
N TYR A 649 -26.48 15.84 8.32
CA TYR A 649 -25.17 15.89 8.92
C TYR A 649 -24.78 17.35 9.20
N ILE A 650 -24.38 17.63 10.44
CA ILE A 650 -23.80 18.91 10.85
C ILE A 650 -22.52 18.68 11.66
N SER A 651 -21.60 19.65 11.65
CA SER A 651 -20.37 19.60 12.46
C SER A 651 -20.43 20.64 13.57
N ASN A 652 -20.07 20.28 14.81
CA ASN A 652 -19.95 21.24 15.91
C ASN A 652 -18.66 21.01 16.73
N ALA A 653 -17.66 21.89 16.68
CA ALA A 653 -17.58 23.10 15.83
C ALA A 653 -17.50 22.78 14.33
N THR A 654 -17.87 23.73 13.49
CA THR A 654 -17.77 23.60 12.02
C THR A 654 -16.32 23.59 11.54
N GLU A 655 -16.12 23.31 10.25
CA GLU A 655 -14.81 23.36 9.60
C GLU A 655 -14.22 24.78 9.54
N PHE A 656 -15.04 25.81 9.78
CA PHE A 656 -14.65 27.22 9.93
C PHE A 656 -14.50 27.67 11.39
N GLY A 657 -14.70 26.76 12.35
CA GLY A 657 -14.60 27.05 13.77
C GLY A 657 -15.80 27.77 14.37
N THR A 658 -16.87 27.98 13.60
CA THR A 658 -18.15 28.48 14.13
C THR A 658 -18.88 27.40 14.92
N ILE A 659 -19.75 27.80 15.83
CA ILE A 659 -20.53 26.87 16.66
C ILE A 659 -22.03 27.02 16.44
N TYR A 660 -22.79 25.93 16.50
CA TYR A 660 -24.25 26.03 16.58
C TYR A 660 -24.66 26.45 18.00
N THR A 661 -25.55 27.44 18.10
CA THR A 661 -26.24 27.78 19.35
C THR A 661 -27.37 26.79 19.63
N ARG A 662 -27.84 26.71 20.88
CA ARG A 662 -28.99 25.87 21.25
C ARG A 662 -30.20 26.15 20.38
N ARG A 663 -30.48 27.44 20.13
CA ARG A 663 -31.62 27.87 19.31
C ARG A 663 -31.50 27.38 17.87
N GLU A 664 -30.33 27.50 17.26
CA GLU A 664 -30.08 27.03 15.89
C GLU A 664 -30.23 25.51 15.80
N LEU A 665 -29.64 24.77 16.74
CA LEU A 665 -29.72 23.31 16.76
C LEU A 665 -31.14 22.81 17.00
N ALA A 666 -31.90 23.44 17.91
CA ALA A 666 -33.31 23.14 18.14
C ALA A 666 -34.18 23.41 16.90
N ALA A 667 -33.92 24.49 16.16
CA ALA A 667 -34.64 24.78 14.92
C ALA A 667 -34.40 23.70 13.84
N ILE A 668 -33.15 23.23 13.71
CA ILE A 668 -32.81 22.12 12.80
C ILE A 668 -33.49 20.83 13.28
N LYS A 669 -33.45 20.54 14.58
CA LYS A 669 -34.08 19.35 15.16
C LYS A 669 -35.58 19.33 14.88
N LEU A 670 -36.26 20.47 15.02
CA LEU A 670 -37.69 20.59 14.72
C LEU A 670 -38.00 20.19 13.26
N VAL A 671 -37.25 20.74 12.30
CA VAL A 671 -37.41 20.36 10.88
C VAL A 671 -37.14 18.87 10.67
N CYS A 672 -36.08 18.33 11.30
CA CYS A 672 -35.80 16.90 11.21
C CYS A 672 -36.95 16.05 11.75
N GLU A 673 -37.57 16.42 12.87
CA GLU A 673 -38.71 15.70 13.42
C GLU A 673 -39.95 15.79 12.53
N GLU A 674 -40.30 16.98 12.05
CA GLU A 674 -41.45 17.20 11.16
C GLU A 674 -41.32 16.44 9.83
N ARG A 675 -40.09 16.27 9.34
CA ARG A 675 -39.78 15.60 8.06
C ARG A 675 -39.35 14.15 8.22
N GLY A 676 -39.26 13.63 9.44
CA GLY A 676 -38.82 12.27 9.74
C GLY A 676 -37.36 12.00 9.32
N LEU A 677 -36.47 12.98 9.50
CA LEU A 677 -35.03 12.89 9.27
C LEU A 677 -34.28 12.57 10.58
N ILE A 678 -33.14 11.91 10.47
CA ILE A 678 -32.18 11.70 11.57
C ILE A 678 -31.23 12.89 11.61
N LEU A 679 -31.05 13.50 12.77
CA LEU A 679 -30.04 14.54 12.95
C LEU A 679 -28.75 13.93 13.52
N PHE A 680 -27.68 13.98 12.72
CA PHE A 680 -26.35 13.51 13.05
C PHE A 680 -25.38 14.68 13.26
N LEU A 681 -24.72 14.72 14.41
CA LEU A 681 -23.69 15.72 14.72
C LEU A 681 -22.28 15.10 14.75
N ASP A 682 -21.41 15.58 13.86
CA ASP A 682 -19.97 15.38 13.93
C ASP A 682 -19.38 16.25 15.03
N GLY A 683 -18.83 15.58 16.04
CA GLY A 683 -18.24 16.24 17.20
C GLY A 683 -16.72 16.08 17.27
N ALA A 684 -16.03 16.06 16.13
CA ALA A 684 -14.56 16.09 16.05
C ALA A 684 -13.94 17.16 16.97
N ARG A 685 -14.65 18.30 17.13
CA ARG A 685 -14.26 19.43 17.98
C ARG A 685 -15.38 19.84 18.94
N ILE A 686 -16.20 18.90 19.41
CA ILE A 686 -17.30 19.21 20.32
C ILE A 686 -16.82 19.80 21.64
N GLY A 687 -15.65 19.37 22.15
CA GLY A 687 -15.02 19.98 23.32
C GLY A 687 -14.74 21.48 23.11
N ALA A 688 -14.18 21.85 21.95
CA ALA A 688 -13.92 23.26 21.61
C ALA A 688 -15.22 24.05 21.46
N ALA A 689 -16.26 23.47 20.87
CA ALA A 689 -17.58 24.12 20.77
C ALA A 689 -18.19 24.37 22.16
N LEU A 690 -18.28 23.33 23.00
CA LEU A 690 -18.93 23.42 24.32
C LEU A 690 -18.18 24.32 25.32
N THR A 691 -16.91 24.62 25.07
CA THR A 691 -16.09 25.50 25.90
C THR A 691 -15.85 26.87 25.26
N SER A 692 -16.50 27.15 24.13
CA SER A 692 -16.53 28.48 23.51
C SER A 692 -17.26 29.47 24.43
N LYS A 693 -16.90 30.76 24.34
CA LYS A 693 -17.63 31.82 25.04
C LYS A 693 -19.01 32.10 24.44
N SER A 694 -19.21 31.77 23.17
CA SER A 694 -20.49 31.93 22.48
C SER A 694 -21.46 30.78 22.76
N ASN A 695 -21.00 29.72 23.43
CA ASN A 695 -21.77 28.50 23.64
C ASN A 695 -22.80 28.64 24.77
N ASP A 696 -24.00 28.14 24.51
CA ASP A 696 -25.15 28.09 25.42
C ASP A 696 -25.66 26.65 25.63
N MET A 697 -24.86 25.64 25.27
CA MET A 697 -25.19 24.22 25.37
C MET A 697 -24.23 23.43 26.27
N THR A 698 -24.75 22.39 26.88
CA THR A 698 -24.00 21.31 27.53
C THR A 698 -24.01 20.06 26.65
N LEU A 699 -23.25 19.04 27.04
CA LEU A 699 -23.29 17.75 26.36
C LEU A 699 -24.69 17.08 26.50
N GLN A 700 -25.43 17.37 27.57
CA GLN A 700 -26.82 16.93 27.75
C GLN A 700 -27.73 17.57 26.71
N ASP A 701 -27.54 18.85 26.42
CA ASP A 701 -28.34 19.55 25.41
C ASP A 701 -28.07 19.01 24.01
N VAL A 702 -26.82 18.63 23.70
CA VAL A 702 -26.49 17.94 22.44
C VAL A 702 -27.19 16.58 22.37
N MET A 703 -27.18 15.80 23.46
CA MET A 703 -27.89 14.53 23.57
C MET A 703 -29.41 14.69 23.40
N GLU A 704 -29.99 15.77 23.91
CA GLU A 704 -31.41 16.07 23.76
C GLU A 704 -31.75 16.44 22.32
N LEU A 705 -30.92 17.27 21.68
CA LEU A 705 -31.22 17.89 20.39
C LEU A 705 -30.72 17.10 19.18
N THR A 706 -30.03 15.97 19.36
CA THR A 706 -29.55 15.11 18.26
C THR A 706 -30.05 13.68 18.42
N ASP A 707 -30.02 12.91 17.33
CA ASP A 707 -30.38 11.47 17.34
C ASP A 707 -29.12 10.60 17.44
N ILE A 708 -28.03 11.07 16.85
CA ILE A 708 -26.72 10.46 16.89
C ILE A 708 -25.65 11.57 16.85
N PHE A 709 -24.58 11.40 17.59
CA PHE A 709 -23.41 12.26 17.50
C PHE A 709 -22.16 11.49 17.93
N TRP A 710 -20.98 12.05 17.74
CA TRP A 710 -19.78 11.45 18.31
C TRP A 710 -18.87 12.47 18.97
N ILE A 711 -18.17 12.02 20.01
CA ILE A 711 -17.28 12.86 20.80
C ILE A 711 -15.85 12.62 20.34
N GLY A 712 -15.23 13.69 19.84
CA GLY A 712 -13.84 13.69 19.38
C GLY A 712 -12.85 13.57 20.51
N GLY A 713 -12.08 12.49 20.56
CA GLY A 713 -11.00 12.27 21.52
C GLY A 713 -9.64 12.72 20.97
N THR A 714 -9.33 12.33 19.72
CA THR A 714 -8.01 12.54 19.11
C THR A 714 -7.61 14.02 19.08
N LYS A 715 -8.52 14.91 18.69
CA LYS A 715 -8.27 16.36 18.61
C LYS A 715 -8.32 17.08 19.96
N ASN A 716 -8.52 16.35 21.05
CA ASN A 716 -8.63 16.90 22.40
C ASN A 716 -7.84 16.07 23.43
N GLY A 717 -6.69 15.55 23.01
CA GLY A 717 -5.69 14.94 23.90
C GLY A 717 -5.59 13.42 23.85
N ALA A 718 -6.49 12.70 23.16
CA ALA A 718 -6.33 11.26 22.96
C ALA A 718 -5.26 10.95 21.90
N LEU A 719 -4.56 9.83 22.10
CA LEU A 719 -3.68 9.23 21.09
C LEU A 719 -4.47 8.82 19.85
N LEU A 720 -5.62 8.19 20.08
CA LEU A 720 -6.60 7.83 19.06
C LEU A 720 -7.95 7.52 19.70
N GLY A 721 -9.01 7.69 18.93
CA GLY A 721 -10.32 7.12 19.20
C GLY A 721 -11.39 8.17 19.39
N GLU A 722 -12.61 7.79 18.98
CA GLU A 722 -13.83 8.59 19.03
C GLU A 722 -14.94 7.79 19.72
N ALA A 723 -15.85 8.46 20.41
CA ALA A 723 -16.99 7.83 21.08
C ALA A 723 -18.31 8.22 20.38
N VAL A 724 -18.86 7.30 19.59
CA VAL A 724 -20.16 7.46 18.93
C VAL A 724 -21.27 7.21 19.95
N VAL A 725 -22.17 8.18 20.09
CA VAL A 725 -23.32 8.15 20.98
C VAL A 725 -24.60 8.05 20.15
N VAL A 726 -25.38 6.99 20.37
CA VAL A 726 -26.63 6.72 19.67
C VAL A 726 -27.78 6.80 20.67
N LYS A 727 -28.70 7.74 20.44
CA LYS A 727 -29.82 8.04 21.36
C LYS A 727 -30.87 6.93 21.41
N ASP A 728 -31.29 6.49 20.23
CA ASP A 728 -32.37 5.51 20.09
C ASP A 728 -31.80 4.09 20.10
N ALA A 729 -32.31 3.25 20.99
CA ALA A 729 -31.95 1.84 21.07
C ALA A 729 -32.22 1.08 19.75
N GLN A 730 -33.22 1.49 18.97
CA GLN A 730 -33.48 0.92 17.64
C GLN A 730 -32.39 1.27 16.64
N LEU A 731 -31.90 2.51 16.64
CA LEU A 731 -30.76 2.92 15.79
C LEU A 731 -29.45 2.30 16.27
N ALA A 732 -29.32 2.03 17.57
CA ALA A 732 -28.17 1.35 18.14
C ALA A 732 -28.19 -0.17 17.90
N THR A 733 -29.33 -0.72 17.47
CA THR A 733 -29.45 -2.15 17.18
C THR A 733 -28.50 -2.51 16.06
N ASP A 734 -27.71 -3.56 16.26
CA ASP A 734 -26.69 -4.05 15.32
C ASP A 734 -25.55 -3.07 14.96
N PHE A 735 -25.41 -1.94 15.66
CA PHE A 735 -24.36 -0.96 15.38
C PHE A 735 -22.95 -1.57 15.45
N GLU A 736 -22.71 -2.50 16.39
CA GLU A 736 -21.43 -3.22 16.50
C GLU A 736 -21.10 -4.05 15.25
N PHE A 737 -22.10 -4.57 14.52
CA PHE A 737 -21.85 -5.26 13.25
C PHE A 737 -21.31 -4.30 12.21
N TYR A 738 -21.83 -3.08 12.12
CA TYR A 738 -21.30 -2.05 11.24
C TYR A 738 -19.86 -1.68 11.64
N VAL A 739 -19.59 -1.51 12.93
CA VAL A 739 -18.23 -1.25 13.43
C VAL A 739 -17.27 -2.39 13.06
N LYS A 740 -17.71 -3.64 13.19
CA LYS A 740 -16.91 -4.83 12.83
C LYS A 740 -16.69 -4.95 11.32
N GLN A 741 -17.72 -4.75 10.51
CA GLN A 741 -17.68 -4.88 9.06
C GLN A 741 -16.73 -3.84 8.44
N HIS A 742 -16.67 -2.64 9.01
CA HIS A 742 -15.78 -1.56 8.59
C HIS A 742 -14.38 -1.65 9.23
N GLY A 743 -14.00 -2.82 9.77
CA GLY A 743 -12.66 -3.06 10.32
C GLY A 743 -12.30 -2.19 11.54
N SER A 744 -13.29 -1.54 12.15
CA SER A 744 -13.09 -0.54 13.20
C SER A 744 -13.29 -1.09 14.62
N LEU A 745 -13.77 -2.34 14.75
CA LEU A 745 -13.90 -3.02 16.04
C LEU A 745 -12.54 -3.58 16.49
N LEU A 746 -11.78 -2.78 17.24
CA LEU A 746 -10.44 -3.13 17.68
C LEU A 746 -10.46 -4.33 18.65
N ALA A 747 -9.61 -5.33 18.40
CA ALA A 747 -9.45 -6.47 19.30
C ALA A 747 -9.07 -6.04 20.73
N LYS A 748 -8.19 -5.03 20.86
CA LYS A 748 -7.80 -4.42 22.14
C LYS A 748 -8.54 -3.09 22.38
N GLY A 749 -9.87 -3.16 22.47
CA GLY A 749 -10.76 -2.00 22.68
C GLY A 749 -10.37 -1.11 23.87
N ARG A 750 -9.82 -1.71 24.93
CA ARG A 750 -9.27 -1.03 26.12
C ARG A 750 -8.35 0.16 25.83
N ILE A 751 -7.66 0.19 24.69
CA ILE A 751 -6.82 1.34 24.32
C ILE A 751 -7.67 2.60 24.17
N ILE A 752 -8.85 2.51 23.56
CA ILE A 752 -9.78 3.64 23.45
C ILE A 752 -10.50 3.84 24.80
N GLY A 753 -10.96 2.75 25.40
CA GLY A 753 -11.66 2.78 26.69
C GLY A 753 -10.86 3.50 27.80
N ALA A 754 -9.59 3.14 28.01
CA ALA A 754 -8.77 3.77 29.04
C ALA A 754 -8.56 5.27 28.81
N GLN A 755 -8.47 5.71 27.56
CA GLN A 755 -8.31 7.12 27.22
C GLN A 755 -9.58 7.92 27.49
N PHE A 756 -10.75 7.44 27.03
CA PHE A 756 -12.02 8.12 27.29
C PHE A 756 -12.41 8.09 28.76
N ALA A 757 -12.10 6.99 29.47
CA ALA A 757 -12.25 6.95 30.91
C ALA A 757 -11.46 8.09 31.56
N GLU A 758 -10.18 8.28 31.22
CA GLU A 758 -9.38 9.36 31.81
C GLU A 758 -9.78 10.76 31.32
N LEU A 759 -10.17 10.95 30.06
CA LEU A 759 -10.66 12.23 29.55
C LEU A 759 -11.92 12.70 30.28
N PHE A 760 -12.85 11.79 30.54
CA PHE A 760 -14.09 12.06 31.28
C PHE A 760 -13.96 11.83 32.78
N LYS A 761 -12.72 11.75 33.29
CA LYS A 761 -12.48 11.83 34.72
C LYS A 761 -12.50 13.30 35.10
N GLU A 762 -13.44 13.66 35.97
CA GLU A 762 -13.65 15.04 36.42
C GLU A 762 -13.96 15.95 35.22
N ASN A 763 -13.16 17.00 34.98
CA ASN A 763 -13.38 17.96 33.90
C ASN A 763 -12.25 18.01 32.86
N LEU A 764 -11.35 17.02 32.83
CA LEU A 764 -10.14 17.05 31.99
C LEU A 764 -10.46 17.36 30.52
N TYR A 765 -11.42 16.65 29.90
CA TYR A 765 -11.83 16.89 28.52
C TYR A 765 -12.19 18.36 28.24
N PHE A 766 -12.95 18.99 29.11
CA PHE A 766 -13.39 20.38 28.96
C PHE A 766 -12.27 21.38 29.28
N ASP A 767 -11.39 21.05 30.23
CA ASP A 767 -10.27 21.92 30.59
C ASP A 767 -9.24 22.01 29.46
N LEU A 768 -8.95 20.89 28.78
CA LEU A 768 -8.07 20.84 27.61
C LEU A 768 -8.63 21.70 26.46
N ALA A 769 -9.91 21.52 26.14
CA ALA A 769 -10.57 22.28 25.08
C ALA A 769 -10.63 23.79 25.38
N ARG A 770 -10.91 24.14 26.64
CA ARG A 770 -10.90 25.55 27.09
C ARG A 770 -9.53 26.18 26.93
N GLY A 771 -8.46 25.44 27.25
CA GLY A 771 -7.08 25.87 27.04
C GLY A 771 -6.79 26.21 25.57
N ALA A 772 -7.19 25.33 24.65
CA ALA A 772 -7.05 25.56 23.21
C ALA A 772 -7.81 26.82 22.75
N ASN A 773 -9.10 26.94 23.12
CA ASN A 773 -9.90 28.13 22.79
C ASN A 773 -9.28 29.44 23.30
N LEU A 774 -8.74 29.45 24.53
CA LEU A 774 -8.08 30.62 25.10
C LEU A 774 -6.81 31.01 24.32
N ALA A 775 -6.06 30.03 23.82
CA ALA A 775 -4.88 30.28 22.99
C ALA A 775 -5.26 30.88 21.63
N ALA A 776 -6.28 30.34 20.96
CA ALA A 776 -6.81 30.90 19.72
C ALA A 776 -7.34 32.33 19.90
N GLU A 777 -8.07 32.60 20.99
CA GLU A 777 -8.54 33.94 21.31
C GLU A 777 -7.38 34.94 21.46
N ARG A 778 -6.27 34.52 22.10
CA ARG A 778 -5.08 35.36 22.24
C ARG A 778 -4.44 35.67 20.89
N LEU A 779 -4.26 34.67 20.02
CA LEU A 779 -3.77 34.86 18.66
C LEU A 779 -4.65 35.86 17.90
N SER A 780 -5.96 35.60 17.84
CA SER A 780 -6.94 36.41 17.13
C SER A 780 -6.97 37.86 17.62
N ARG A 781 -6.95 38.07 18.94
CA ARG A 781 -6.89 39.40 19.55
C ARG A 781 -5.56 40.11 19.24
N GLY A 782 -4.45 39.39 19.27
CA GLY A 782 -3.13 39.93 18.93
C GLY A 782 -3.07 40.41 17.48
N ILE A 783 -3.53 39.57 16.55
CA ILE A 783 -3.63 39.90 15.12
C ILE A 783 -4.54 41.12 14.90
N SER A 784 -5.71 41.14 15.52
CA SER A 784 -6.66 42.25 15.40
C SER A 784 -6.10 43.58 15.94
N LYS A 785 -5.34 43.52 17.04
CA LYS A 785 -4.66 44.71 17.61
C LYS A 785 -3.56 45.27 16.71
N ALA A 786 -2.94 44.42 15.88
CA ALA A 786 -1.98 44.85 14.87
C ALA A 786 -2.63 45.50 13.64
N GLY A 787 -3.98 45.57 13.59
CA GLY A 787 -4.73 46.18 12.49
C GLY A 787 -5.14 45.21 11.38
N TYR A 788 -4.86 43.92 11.52
CA TYR A 788 -5.28 42.90 10.56
C TYR A 788 -6.67 42.34 10.88
N SER A 789 -7.39 41.91 9.85
CA SER A 789 -8.74 41.36 10.02
C SER A 789 -8.73 39.83 10.19
N VAL A 790 -9.79 39.31 10.80
CA VAL A 790 -10.09 37.88 10.83
C VAL A 790 -11.28 37.60 9.93
N HIS A 791 -11.14 36.66 9.01
CA HIS A 791 -12.16 36.32 8.02
C HIS A 791 -13.42 35.74 8.68
N ALA A 792 -13.22 34.91 9.71
CA ALA A 792 -14.28 34.39 10.56
C ALA A 792 -14.06 34.80 12.01
N VAL A 793 -15.14 35.09 12.73
CA VAL A 793 -15.08 35.35 14.18
C VAL A 793 -14.49 34.12 14.87
N THR A 794 -13.46 34.34 15.68
CA THR A 794 -12.80 33.26 16.43
C THR A 794 -13.69 32.82 17.59
N GLU A 795 -14.52 31.81 17.38
CA GLU A 795 -15.38 31.23 18.42
C GLU A 795 -14.71 30.05 19.15
N THR A 796 -13.75 29.39 18.51
CA THR A 796 -13.15 28.13 19.00
C THR A 796 -11.62 28.15 18.86
N ASN A 797 -11.00 26.97 18.78
CA ASN A 797 -9.55 26.78 18.68
C ASN A 797 -8.97 27.08 17.28
N GLN A 798 -9.79 27.56 16.34
CA GLN A 798 -9.44 27.85 14.96
C GLN A 798 -9.45 29.38 14.70
N VAL A 799 -8.37 29.90 14.13
CA VAL A 799 -8.24 31.33 13.75
C VAL A 799 -8.02 31.42 12.24
N PHE A 800 -8.84 32.22 11.57
CA PHE A 800 -8.74 32.51 10.14
C PHE A 800 -8.36 33.98 9.95
N ALA A 801 -7.07 34.26 9.78
CA ALA A 801 -6.53 35.62 9.75
C ALA A 801 -6.20 36.04 8.32
N VAL A 802 -6.58 37.26 7.93
CA VAL A 802 -6.22 37.88 6.65
C VAL A 802 -4.92 38.65 6.86
N LEU A 803 -3.82 38.18 6.26
CA LEU A 803 -2.50 38.78 6.41
C LEU A 803 -1.84 39.07 5.05
N PRO A 804 -0.99 40.11 4.95
CA PRO A 804 -0.17 40.36 3.76
C PRO A 804 0.78 39.21 3.45
N LEU A 805 1.00 38.91 2.16
CA LEU A 805 1.89 37.83 1.71
C LEU A 805 3.33 37.99 2.24
N GLY A 806 3.83 39.22 2.36
CA GLY A 806 5.14 39.52 2.94
C GLY A 806 5.25 39.11 4.41
N LEU A 807 4.22 39.43 5.20
CA LEU A 807 4.13 39.03 6.61
C LEU A 807 4.01 37.51 6.73
N ILE A 808 3.17 36.87 5.92
CA ILE A 808 3.04 35.40 5.89
C ILE A 808 4.39 34.74 5.66
N LYS A 809 5.15 35.19 4.64
CA LYS A 809 6.48 34.67 4.33
C LYS A 809 7.49 34.89 5.46
N MET A 810 7.36 35.99 6.21
CA MET A 810 8.17 36.24 7.40
C MET A 810 7.81 35.27 8.53
N LEU A 811 6.52 35.14 8.86
CA LEU A 811 6.02 34.24 9.91
C LEU A 811 6.38 32.78 9.60
N GLN A 812 6.33 32.36 8.33
CA GLN A 812 6.72 31.03 7.89
C GLN A 812 8.20 30.68 8.10
N LYS A 813 9.06 31.66 8.44
CA LYS A 813 10.44 31.38 8.87
C LYS A 813 10.48 30.79 10.28
N HIS A 814 9.49 31.10 11.11
CA HIS A 814 9.41 30.75 12.54
C HIS A 814 8.30 29.74 12.84
N PHE A 815 7.22 29.74 12.06
CA PHE A 815 6.03 28.95 12.30
C PHE A 815 5.61 28.14 11.06
N THR A 816 4.87 27.06 11.29
CA THR A 816 4.20 26.30 10.24
C THR A 816 2.70 26.43 10.40
N PHE A 817 1.99 26.80 9.34
CA PHE A 817 0.52 26.91 9.31
C PHE A 817 0.02 26.88 7.86
N TYR A 818 -1.28 26.66 7.67
CA TYR A 818 -1.88 26.62 6.34
C TYR A 818 -2.18 28.01 5.80
N VAL A 819 -1.81 28.25 4.55
CA VAL A 819 -2.40 29.32 3.73
C VAL A 819 -3.66 28.71 3.10
N TRP A 820 -4.82 29.19 3.54
CA TRP A 820 -6.12 28.61 3.23
C TRP A 820 -6.59 29.00 1.82
N GLU A 821 -6.64 30.30 1.57
CA GLU A 821 -7.04 30.85 0.26
C GLU A 821 -6.40 32.22 0.05
N LYS A 822 -6.28 32.63 -1.22
CA LYS A 822 -5.86 33.99 -1.57
C LYS A 822 -6.97 34.98 -1.22
N TRP A 823 -6.58 36.17 -0.78
CA TRP A 823 -7.51 37.24 -0.44
C TRP A 823 -7.03 38.53 -1.12
N GLY A 824 -7.59 38.85 -2.28
CA GLY A 824 -7.07 39.92 -3.13
C GLY A 824 -5.69 39.60 -3.74
N ASP A 825 -4.98 40.65 -4.17
CA ASP A 825 -3.72 40.52 -4.92
C ASP A 825 -2.49 40.29 -4.01
N ASP A 826 -2.47 40.91 -2.82
CA ASP A 826 -1.30 40.95 -1.92
C ASP A 826 -1.54 40.37 -0.52
N GLU A 827 -2.71 39.76 -0.26
CA GLU A 827 -3.06 39.14 1.02
C GLU A 827 -3.53 37.68 0.85
N ALA A 828 -3.52 36.94 1.94
CA ALA A 828 -4.11 35.61 2.00
C ALA A 828 -4.71 35.34 3.38
N ILE A 829 -5.70 34.46 3.40
CA ILE A 829 -6.24 33.91 4.65
C ILE A 829 -5.34 32.78 5.08
N ILE A 830 -4.83 32.87 6.31
CA ILE A 830 -4.12 31.78 6.97
C ILE A 830 -5.02 31.14 8.01
N ARG A 831 -4.86 29.84 8.19
CA ARG A 831 -5.53 29.07 9.24
C ARG A 831 -4.52 28.66 10.31
N LEU A 832 -4.76 29.12 11.53
CA LEU A 832 -4.00 28.76 12.72
C LEU A 832 -4.89 27.89 13.62
N LEU A 833 -4.43 26.69 13.93
CA LEU A 833 -5.07 25.79 14.89
C LEU A 833 -4.28 25.78 16.19
N THR A 834 -5.01 25.87 17.29
CA THR A 834 -4.50 25.69 18.65
C THR A 834 -5.07 24.42 19.25
N THR A 835 -4.35 23.88 20.22
CA THR A 835 -4.48 22.51 20.71
C THR A 835 -4.44 22.51 22.23
N TRP A 836 -4.75 21.36 22.83
CA TRP A 836 -4.60 21.13 24.26
C TRP A 836 -3.16 21.32 24.77
N ALA A 837 -2.17 21.27 23.87
CA ALA A 837 -0.75 21.34 24.16
C ALA A 837 -0.08 22.64 23.68
N THR A 838 -0.86 23.62 23.20
CA THR A 838 -0.32 24.88 22.67
C THR A 838 0.49 25.63 23.73
N ASP A 839 1.74 25.95 23.41
CA ASP A 839 2.64 26.71 24.27
C ASP A 839 2.28 28.20 24.18
N SER A 840 1.87 28.76 25.32
CA SER A 840 1.55 30.19 25.42
C SER A 840 2.71 31.09 24.99
N THR A 841 3.96 30.66 25.21
CA THR A 841 5.14 31.44 24.82
C THR A 841 5.21 31.60 23.31
N GLN A 842 4.86 30.56 22.56
CA GLN A 842 4.86 30.59 21.09
C GLN A 842 3.74 31.45 20.54
N VAL A 843 2.58 31.46 21.21
CA VAL A 843 1.48 32.38 20.92
C VAL A 843 1.94 33.84 21.08
N GLU A 844 2.63 34.17 22.19
CA GLU A 844 3.13 35.53 22.41
C GLU A 844 4.22 35.91 21.39
N ILE A 845 5.12 34.99 21.01
CA ILE A 845 6.12 35.23 19.96
C ILE A 845 5.43 35.52 18.62
N PHE A 846 4.43 34.71 18.24
CA PHE A 846 3.67 34.91 17.01
C PHE A 846 3.03 36.30 16.99
N VAL A 847 2.32 36.65 18.06
CA VAL A 847 1.66 37.96 18.19
C VAL A 847 2.68 39.10 18.19
N GLY A 848 3.83 38.92 18.84
CA GLY A 848 4.94 39.87 18.83
C GLY A 848 5.43 40.18 17.42
N LEU A 849 5.72 39.14 16.62
CA LEU A 849 6.17 39.29 15.23
C LEU A 849 5.13 39.98 14.34
N VAL A 850 3.85 39.67 14.53
CA VAL A 850 2.75 40.34 13.80
C VAL A 850 2.67 41.83 14.18
N ASN A 851 2.75 42.15 15.47
CA ASN A 851 2.72 43.53 15.94
C ASN A 851 3.95 44.34 15.49
N ASP A 852 5.13 43.72 15.45
CA ASP A 852 6.36 44.39 15.04
C ASP A 852 6.42 44.65 13.53
N TRP A 853 5.76 43.81 12.72
CA TRP A 853 5.60 44.08 11.29
C TRP A 853 4.64 45.24 11.00
N ALA A 854 3.64 45.44 11.87
CA ALA A 854 2.64 46.50 11.71
C ALA A 854 3.15 47.90 12.11
N LYS A 855 4.30 47.98 12.79
CA LYS A 855 5.00 49.23 13.14
C LYS A 855 5.94 49.64 12.01
#